data_AF-M4ZRJ6-F1
#
_entry.id   AF-M4ZRJ6-F1
#
_cell.length_a   1.000
_cell.length_b   1.000
_cell.length_c   1.000
_cell.angle_alpha   90.00
_cell.angle_beta   90.00
_cell.angle_gamma   90.00
#
_symmetry.space_group_name_H-M   'P 1'
#
loop_
_entity.id
_entity.type
_entity.pdbx_description
1 polymer ?
#
loop_
_entity_poly.entity_id
_entity_poly.type
_entity_poly.pdbx_seq_one_letter_code
_entity_poly.pdbx_strand_id
1 'polypeptide(L)'
;MNRNEYNNKEVQPSSSNLSPKYPLVNCLDTQSQNINYKDSLNIIKGSCRELDPSTSTRAASDAITACLSITSTLLGVLGHPLSSALLAVFNTLTGLLWPGGQNLTWEEMMEKGEELIKQAIDQSVKNDALLQLEIARIHVDEYSTALNDWIESPGVRISAATMRSIFINTVQQLAVQMAYFRREPYQIQLLPAYAQAANLHLIVLKDITIFGEAWEFPETDINYYYKKEFLHHLEEYTDYVSKWYKEGLNRLPKSSSTDWVAYNRYRREMTILALDIIALFPSYDGFLYSMETNTELTREVYMEPEGGGPTNWHQYPINFTQIENLIPMPRLFTWLNSIQIENDQDKTADDVYVCMWAGSLLGLHYTNSSSIFTVKNGSGDIKTLYDLSGKDVYQTLLYEGSRHDAGFSQVTDFVGNEGGDFNLVSKSGTTSSFNSADCGISNAHLIDSATVLPPDISDPSQDISKAYTHRLSYVNHISYLRDQSVDYDRVELPILGWTHRSVSFDNRIYPDKITQIPAVKSYFLNDTVKIIKSDSCGGNILEVNRKTIPNNGICNFYLTPIEKQRRYTIRVRYAATKEGNMYTSNTGSTGVYIEKTMDPGGDLNYNSFKYVTLGTTISDLPVYPNYFSIYSSSLNDTDYTIYIDRIEFIPVDENYEKRMQLEKAQKAVNALFTAGRHALQTGVTDFKVDQVSILVDCVSKELYPNEKRELQNLVKYAKRLSYSRNLLLDPTFDSINSSDENGWYGSNGIAIGNGDFVFKGNYLIFSGTNDAQYPTYLYQKIDESKLKEYTRYKLRGFIENSQDLEAYVIRYDAKHETLDVSNNLLPDVLPVNACGEPDRCVAQQYLDENPRVECSSVQDGILSDSHSFSLNIDTGSIDLNENLGIWVLFKISTPEGYAKFGNLEVIEDGPVIGEALARVKRQETKWRNKLTQLRTETQVIYTRAKQALDNLFANAQDSHLKIGATFAAIVAARKIVQSIREAYMSWLSVVPGVNHPIFTELNERVQRAFQLYDVRNVVRNGRFLNGVLDWIVTSDVKVQEENGNNVLVLSNWDAQVLQCLKLYQDRGYILRVTARKEGLGEGYITITEEEGNTDQLTFGTCEEIDASNTFVSTGYITKELEFFPDTEKVRIEIGETEGTFQVESIELFLMEELC
;
A
#
# COMPACT_ATOMS: atom_id res chain seq x y z
N MET A 1 -1.02 79.29 35.65
CA MET A 1 -0.51 78.08 36.33
C MET A 1 -0.15 77.10 35.22
N ASN A 2 1.06 77.19 34.64
CA ASN A 2 2.33 76.58 35.08
C ASN A 2 2.20 75.05 35.18
N ARG A 3 3.05 74.22 34.55
CA ARG A 3 4.25 74.42 33.71
C ARG A 3 4.70 73.00 33.28
N ASN A 4 5.19 72.86 32.03
CA ASN A 4 6.40 72.10 31.63
C ASN A 4 6.47 70.56 31.83
N GLU A 5 7.21 69.74 31.06
CA GLU A 5 8.18 69.82 29.93
C GLU A 5 8.41 68.34 29.50
N TYR A 6 8.35 67.92 28.23
CA TYR A 6 9.36 68.00 27.16
C TYR A 6 10.81 67.61 27.53
N ASN A 7 11.28 66.45 27.03
CA ASN A 7 12.43 66.24 26.12
C ASN A 7 13.06 64.83 26.29
N ASN A 8 13.05 63.95 25.27
CA ASN A 8 13.83 63.92 24.02
C ASN A 8 15.29 63.42 24.17
N LYS A 9 15.55 62.23 23.60
CA LYS A 9 16.62 61.84 22.63
C LYS A 9 17.06 60.40 22.85
N GLU A 10 16.63 59.47 22.01
CA GLU A 10 17.33 58.97 20.81
C GLU A 10 18.63 58.22 21.12
N VAL A 11 18.62 56.90 20.95
CA VAL A 11 19.57 56.17 20.06
C VAL A 11 18.87 54.90 19.55
N GLN A 12 18.55 54.84 18.26
CA GLN A 12 18.52 53.57 17.52
C GLN A 12 19.96 53.22 17.10
N PRO A 13 20.31 51.92 17.09
CA PRO A 13 20.66 51.34 15.81
C PRO A 13 20.01 49.95 15.60
N SER A 14 19.30 49.85 14.48
CA SER A 14 19.17 48.69 13.59
C SER A 14 19.57 47.28 14.09
N SER A 15 18.60 46.38 14.20
CA SER A 15 18.79 44.97 13.81
C SER A 15 17.46 44.26 13.52
N SER A 16 17.36 43.75 12.29
CA SER A 16 16.60 42.58 11.83
C SER A 16 15.25 42.26 12.49
N ASN A 17 14.18 42.59 11.77
CA ASN A 17 12.88 41.92 11.89
C ASN A 17 13.02 40.41 11.66
N LEU A 18 13.00 39.63 12.74
CA LEU A 18 12.62 38.22 12.74
C LEU A 18 11.40 38.09 13.64
N SER A 19 10.22 38.20 13.02
CA SER A 19 8.96 37.81 13.66
C SER A 19 9.01 36.30 13.93
N PRO A 20 8.74 35.81 15.16
CA PRO A 20 8.54 34.39 15.36
C PRO A 20 7.22 33.99 14.71
N LYS A 21 7.32 33.36 13.54
CA LYS A 21 6.25 32.55 12.95
C LYS A 21 6.20 31.24 13.73
N TYR A 22 5.32 31.16 14.73
CA TYR A 22 4.80 29.88 15.19
C TYR A 22 3.27 29.97 15.21
N PRO A 23 2.56 29.04 14.55
CA PRO A 23 1.20 28.73 14.93
C PRO A 23 1.29 27.97 16.26
N LEU A 24 0.92 28.62 17.35
CA LEU A 24 0.54 27.91 18.56
C LEU A 24 -0.55 26.91 18.18
N VAL A 25 -0.43 25.68 18.67
CA VAL A 25 -1.49 24.66 18.64
C VAL A 25 -2.71 25.26 19.34
N ASN A 26 -3.60 25.89 18.56
CA ASN A 26 -4.95 26.22 18.99
C ASN A 26 -5.79 24.96 18.79
N CYS A 27 -5.74 24.06 19.78
CA CYS A 27 -6.85 23.15 20.06
C CYS A 27 -7.35 23.45 21.47
N LEU A 28 -8.04 24.58 21.58
CA LEU A 28 -9.07 24.81 22.60
C LEU A 28 -10.25 25.42 21.85
N ASP A 29 -10.95 24.59 21.09
CA ASP A 29 -12.26 24.98 20.59
C ASP A 29 -13.24 24.89 21.77
N THR A 30 -13.85 26.03 22.03
CA THR A 30 -14.75 26.31 23.13
C THR A 30 -16.02 25.45 23.04
N GLN A 31 -16.02 24.27 23.66
CA GLN A 31 -17.19 23.65 24.31
C GLN A 31 -16.76 22.49 25.22
N SER A 32 -16.04 22.80 26.30
CA SER A 32 -15.90 21.95 27.49
C SER A 32 -15.65 22.85 28.69
N GLN A 33 -16.67 23.64 29.07
CA GLN A 33 -16.68 24.25 30.39
C GLN A 33 -16.95 23.13 31.41
N ASN A 34 -15.91 22.65 32.09
CA ASN A 34 -15.86 22.31 33.52
C ASN A 34 -14.78 21.27 33.90
N ILE A 35 -13.52 21.46 33.49
CA ILE A 35 -12.37 21.02 34.31
C ILE A 35 -11.33 22.14 34.25
N ASN A 36 -11.09 22.80 35.38
CA ASN A 36 -10.03 23.80 35.50
C ASN A 36 -8.67 23.09 35.35
N TYR A 37 -7.71 23.69 34.64
CA TYR A 37 -6.32 23.20 34.54
C TYR A 37 -5.70 22.83 35.91
N LYS A 38 -6.11 23.51 36.98
CA LYS A 38 -5.73 23.17 38.37
C LYS A 38 -6.36 21.89 38.90
N ASP A 39 -7.56 21.52 38.45
CA ASP A 39 -8.25 20.30 38.86
C ASP A 39 -7.61 19.08 38.18
N SER A 40 -7.20 19.18 36.90
CA SER A 40 -6.41 18.14 36.20
C SER A 40 -5.05 17.91 36.86
N LEU A 41 -4.37 18.99 37.27
CA LEU A 41 -3.11 18.92 38.03
C LEU A 41 -3.30 18.27 39.41
N ASN A 42 -4.42 18.51 40.09
CA ASN A 42 -4.71 17.91 41.40
C ASN A 42 -5.08 16.42 41.29
N ILE A 43 -5.70 15.99 40.19
CA ILE A 43 -6.01 14.57 39.95
C ILE A 43 -4.70 13.78 39.71
N ILE A 44 -3.80 14.29 38.86
CA ILE A 44 -2.51 13.64 38.56
C ILE A 44 -1.54 13.69 39.76
N LYS A 45 -1.48 14.82 40.48
CA LYS A 45 -0.74 14.91 41.76
C LYS A 45 -1.36 14.07 42.88
N GLY A 46 -2.64 13.72 42.77
CA GLY A 46 -3.33 12.85 43.71
C GLY A 46 -3.08 11.35 43.47
N SER A 47 -2.70 10.96 42.24
CA SER A 47 -2.50 9.56 41.84
C SER A 47 -1.06 9.05 41.92
N CYS A 48 -0.06 9.93 41.94
CA CYS A 48 1.35 9.55 42.11
C CYS A 48 1.94 10.28 43.32
N ARG A 49 2.46 9.55 44.31
CA ARG A 49 3.25 10.15 45.39
C ARG A 49 4.63 10.52 44.85
N GLU A 50 4.96 11.81 44.79
CA GLU A 50 6.34 12.24 44.52
C GLU A 50 7.27 11.68 45.61
N LEU A 51 8.22 10.83 45.21
CA LEU A 51 9.26 10.29 46.08
C LEU A 51 10.55 11.03 45.78
N ASP A 52 10.92 11.95 46.66
CA ASP A 52 12.19 12.65 46.58
C ASP A 52 13.34 11.68 46.97
N PRO A 53 14.34 11.46 46.08
CA PRO A 53 15.48 10.58 46.32
C PRO A 53 16.25 10.93 47.61
N SER A 54 16.31 12.21 47.97
CA SER A 54 17.13 12.72 49.08
C SER A 54 16.45 12.65 50.46
N THR A 55 15.12 12.50 50.52
CA THR A 55 14.33 12.45 51.75
C THR A 55 13.65 11.10 52.00
N SER A 56 13.75 10.16 51.06
CA SER A 56 13.24 8.79 51.17
C SER A 56 14.03 7.96 52.22
N THR A 57 13.76 8.19 53.50
CA THR A 57 14.25 7.37 54.63
C THR A 57 13.55 6.01 54.74
N ARG A 58 13.21 5.40 53.61
CA ARG A 58 12.62 4.05 53.61
C ARG A 58 13.73 3.05 53.92
N ALA A 59 13.52 2.17 54.91
CA ALA A 59 14.25 0.91 54.94
C ALA A 59 14.04 0.22 53.59
N ALA A 60 15.09 -0.38 53.02
CA ALA A 60 15.06 -0.96 51.68
C ALA A 60 13.75 -1.76 51.46
N SER A 61 13.00 -1.38 50.42
CA SER A 61 11.83 -2.17 50.00
C SER A 61 12.34 -3.28 49.10
N ASP A 62 12.04 -4.53 49.43
CA ASP A 62 12.34 -5.72 48.63
C ASP A 62 12.17 -5.43 47.12
N ALA A 63 13.17 -5.76 46.30
CA ALA A 63 13.18 -5.65 44.84
C ALA A 63 11.84 -6.03 44.17
N ILE A 64 11.14 -7.04 44.67
CA ILE A 64 9.79 -7.42 44.18
C ILE A 64 8.78 -6.30 44.39
N THR A 65 8.74 -5.73 45.60
CA THR A 65 7.87 -4.60 45.97
C THR A 65 8.16 -3.38 45.12
N ALA A 66 9.45 -3.07 44.92
CA ALA A 66 9.88 -1.95 44.08
C ALA A 66 9.42 -2.14 42.63
N CYS A 67 9.65 -3.31 42.03
CA CYS A 67 9.26 -3.59 40.64
C CYS A 67 7.74 -3.59 40.43
N LEU A 68 6.95 -4.12 41.38
CA LEU A 68 5.49 -4.03 41.33
C LEU A 68 4.98 -2.59 41.40
N SER A 69 5.61 -1.75 42.23
CA SER A 69 5.26 -0.34 42.36
C SER A 69 5.65 0.46 41.11
N ILE A 70 6.80 0.16 40.50
CA ILE A 70 7.21 0.69 39.19
C ILE A 70 6.18 0.31 38.12
N THR A 71 5.81 -0.97 38.05
CA THR A 71 4.82 -1.48 37.08
C THR A 71 3.47 -0.77 37.27
N SER A 72 3.00 -0.63 38.51
CA SER A 72 1.74 0.05 38.85
C SER A 72 1.78 1.54 38.49
N THR A 73 2.90 2.21 38.78
CA THR A 73 3.13 3.61 38.40
C THR A 73 3.03 3.80 36.89
N LEU A 74 3.72 2.95 36.12
CA LEU A 74 3.74 3.02 34.66
C LEU A 74 2.36 2.75 34.08
N LEU A 75 1.65 1.72 34.55
CA LEU A 75 0.28 1.43 34.12
C LEU A 75 -0.69 2.61 34.33
N GLY A 76 -0.43 3.48 35.31
CA GLY A 76 -1.24 4.69 35.56
C GLY A 76 -0.97 5.88 34.64
N VAL A 77 0.11 5.88 33.86
CA VAL A 77 0.62 7.06 33.12
C VAL A 77 1.07 6.75 31.68
N LEU A 78 0.89 5.51 31.21
CA LEU A 78 1.27 5.11 29.85
C LEU A 78 0.59 5.95 28.76
N GLY A 79 1.31 6.20 27.67
CA GLY A 79 0.85 7.00 26.52
C GLY A 79 0.65 8.49 26.80
N HIS A 80 0.83 8.97 28.03
CA HIS A 80 0.49 10.34 28.41
C HIS A 80 1.50 11.36 27.82
N PRO A 81 1.06 12.34 26.99
CA PRO A 81 1.95 13.36 26.41
C PRO A 81 2.17 14.55 27.35
N LEU A 82 1.38 14.69 28.44
CA LEU A 82 1.57 15.80 29.38
C LEU A 82 2.84 15.63 30.21
N SER A 83 3.64 16.68 30.18
CA SER A 83 4.94 16.85 30.81
C SER A 83 4.97 16.62 32.33
N SER A 84 3.93 17.04 33.07
CA SER A 84 3.89 16.91 34.53
C SER A 84 3.75 15.46 35.02
N ALA A 85 3.05 14.61 34.26
CA ALA A 85 2.94 13.18 34.58
C ALA A 85 4.28 12.47 34.37
N LEU A 86 5.04 12.85 33.33
CA LEU A 86 6.36 12.29 33.04
C LEU A 86 7.37 12.55 34.18
N LEU A 87 7.36 13.76 34.75
CA LEU A 87 8.22 14.10 35.89
C LEU A 87 7.89 13.27 37.14
N ALA A 88 6.61 13.08 37.43
CA ALA A 88 6.18 12.24 38.55
C ALA A 88 6.65 10.79 38.39
N VAL A 89 6.67 10.27 37.15
CA VAL A 89 7.22 8.96 36.81
C VAL A 89 8.72 8.92 37.11
N PHE A 90 9.51 9.85 36.56
CA PHE A 90 10.95 9.86 36.81
C PHE A 90 11.30 9.91 38.30
N ASN A 91 10.64 10.78 39.07
CA ASN A 91 10.86 10.89 40.51
C ASN A 91 10.46 9.59 41.25
N THR A 92 9.36 8.96 40.85
CA THR A 92 8.93 7.69 41.46
C THR A 92 9.90 6.56 41.12
N LEU A 93 10.34 6.45 39.87
CA LEU A 93 11.30 5.45 39.42
C LEU A 93 12.65 5.64 40.12
N THR A 94 13.19 6.86 40.16
CA THR A 94 14.48 7.12 40.81
C THR A 94 14.39 6.88 42.32
N GLY A 95 13.29 7.28 42.97
CA GLY A 95 13.05 7.02 44.39
C GLY A 95 12.88 5.54 44.75
N LEU A 96 12.40 4.70 43.82
CA LEU A 96 12.27 3.25 44.00
C LEU A 96 13.54 2.48 43.64
N LEU A 97 14.27 2.90 42.60
CA LEU A 97 15.50 2.25 42.13
C LEU A 97 16.74 2.68 42.94
N TRP A 98 16.75 3.91 43.45
CA TRP A 98 17.83 4.45 44.29
C TRP A 98 17.30 5.05 45.61
N PRO A 99 16.72 4.23 46.50
CA PRO A 99 16.23 4.72 47.78
C PRO A 99 17.37 5.36 48.59
N GLY A 100 17.15 6.58 49.08
CA GLY A 100 18.19 7.37 49.76
C GLY A 100 19.42 7.69 48.90
N GLY A 101 19.32 7.59 47.57
CA GLY A 101 20.44 7.78 46.64
C GLY A 101 21.44 6.62 46.56
N GLN A 102 21.09 5.43 47.08
CA GLN A 102 21.95 4.25 47.14
C GLN A 102 21.50 3.16 46.15
N ASN A 103 22.40 2.24 45.77
CA ASN A 103 22.10 1.15 44.83
C ASN A 103 21.36 -0.06 45.46
N LEU A 104 20.73 0.10 46.63
CA LEU A 104 20.16 -1.01 47.42
C LEU A 104 19.20 -1.89 46.61
N THR A 105 18.23 -1.29 45.92
CA THR A 105 17.26 -2.04 45.10
C THR A 105 17.94 -2.80 43.95
N TRP A 106 19.01 -2.25 43.38
CA TRP A 106 19.78 -2.91 42.33
C TRP A 106 20.59 -4.10 42.86
N GLU A 107 21.20 -3.96 44.03
CA GLU A 107 21.89 -5.05 44.72
C GLU A 107 20.92 -6.20 45.00
N GLU A 108 19.74 -5.90 45.54
CA GLU A 108 18.69 -6.88 45.80
C GLU A 108 18.18 -7.56 44.53
N MET A 109 18.02 -6.83 43.42
CA MET A 109 17.66 -7.41 42.12
C MET A 109 18.71 -8.41 41.62
N MET A 110 20.00 -8.10 41.78
CA MET A 110 21.07 -9.04 41.44
C MET A 110 21.07 -10.25 42.37
N GLU A 111 20.88 -10.04 43.68
CA GLU A 111 20.78 -11.12 44.68
C GLU A 111 19.60 -12.05 44.41
N LYS A 112 18.45 -11.52 44.00
CA LYS A 112 17.31 -12.32 43.55
C LYS A 112 17.66 -13.15 42.32
N GLY A 113 18.33 -12.57 41.34
CA GLY A 113 18.83 -13.32 40.19
C GLY A 113 19.80 -14.45 40.58
N GLU A 114 20.70 -14.21 41.55
CA GLU A 114 21.61 -15.22 42.10
C GLU A 114 20.87 -16.34 42.85
N GLU A 115 19.88 -15.96 43.69
CA GLU A 115 19.05 -16.85 44.51
C GLU A 115 18.24 -17.80 43.63
N LEU A 116 17.51 -17.26 42.65
CA LEU A 116 16.52 -17.99 41.85
C LEU A 116 17.12 -19.11 40.99
N ILE A 117 18.41 -19.01 40.63
CA ILE A 117 19.13 -20.06 39.90
C ILE A 117 20.32 -20.66 40.66
N LYS A 118 20.49 -20.28 41.93
CA LYS A 118 21.56 -20.77 42.83
C LYS A 118 22.96 -20.63 42.24
N GLN A 119 23.24 -19.51 41.58
CA GLN A 119 24.53 -19.23 40.98
C GLN A 119 24.93 -17.77 41.23
N ALA A 120 26.03 -17.56 41.95
CA ALA A 120 26.54 -16.23 42.26
C ALA A 120 27.16 -15.54 41.03
N ILE A 121 27.10 -14.21 41.03
CA ILE A 121 27.84 -13.32 40.14
C ILE A 121 29.23 -13.12 40.74
N ASP A 122 30.27 -13.09 39.91
CA ASP A 122 31.60 -12.72 40.39
C ASP A 122 31.58 -11.33 41.02
N GLN A 123 32.19 -11.20 42.20
CA GLN A 123 32.17 -9.94 42.97
C GLN A 123 32.72 -8.75 42.16
N SER A 124 33.70 -8.96 41.28
CA SER A 124 34.21 -7.92 40.39
C SER A 124 33.17 -7.45 39.37
N VAL A 125 32.38 -8.37 38.79
CA VAL A 125 31.31 -8.05 37.85
C VAL A 125 30.16 -7.33 38.56
N LYS A 126 29.80 -7.77 39.78
CA LYS A 126 28.78 -7.11 40.61
C LYS A 126 29.22 -5.68 40.96
N ASN A 127 30.46 -5.48 41.42
CA ASN A 127 31.00 -4.16 41.72
C ASN A 127 31.07 -3.24 40.49
N ASP A 128 31.50 -3.77 39.33
CA ASP A 128 31.51 -3.02 38.07
C ASP A 128 30.10 -2.55 37.69
N ALA A 129 29.10 -3.45 37.77
CA ALA A 129 27.71 -3.13 37.45
C ALA A 129 27.12 -2.05 38.39
N LEU A 130 27.38 -2.15 39.70
CA LEU A 130 26.92 -1.16 40.69
C LEU A 130 27.55 0.23 40.47
N LEU A 131 28.83 0.28 40.13
CA LEU A 131 29.49 1.55 39.78
C LEU A 131 28.84 2.19 38.54
N GLN A 132 28.50 1.38 37.54
CA GLN A 132 27.80 1.89 36.35
C GLN A 132 26.39 2.41 36.67
N LEU A 133 25.67 1.77 37.60
CA LEU A 133 24.36 2.25 38.06
C LEU A 133 24.44 3.58 38.81
N GLU A 134 25.52 3.83 39.55
CA GLU A 134 25.74 5.14 40.18
C GLU A 134 25.93 6.24 39.12
N ILE A 135 26.67 5.94 38.05
CA ILE A 135 26.83 6.86 36.90
C ILE A 135 25.49 7.05 36.19
N ALA A 136 24.70 5.98 36.01
CA ALA A 136 23.35 6.04 35.44
C ALA A 136 22.47 7.03 36.19
N ARG A 137 22.45 6.91 37.52
CA ARG A 137 21.66 7.77 38.41
C ARG A 137 22.01 9.23 38.22
N ILE A 138 23.30 9.58 38.18
CA ILE A 138 23.75 10.97 38.01
C ILE A 138 23.18 11.57 36.72
N HIS A 139 23.23 10.84 35.61
CA HIS A 139 22.70 11.33 34.34
C HIS A 139 21.17 11.38 34.30
N VAL A 140 20.48 10.41 34.90
CA VAL A 140 19.01 10.42 34.99
C VAL A 140 18.53 11.57 35.89
N ASP A 141 19.20 11.85 37.01
CA ASP A 141 18.87 12.97 37.90
C ASP A 141 19.13 14.33 37.23
N GLU A 142 20.25 14.46 36.50
CA GLU A 142 20.56 15.65 35.68
C GLU A 142 19.49 15.87 34.60
N TYR A 143 19.12 14.81 33.88
CA TYR A 143 18.07 14.85 32.88
C TYR A 143 16.71 15.22 33.47
N SER A 144 16.29 14.57 34.57
CA SER A 144 15.01 14.84 35.24
C SER A 144 14.93 16.30 35.71
N THR A 145 16.02 16.83 36.29
CA THR A 145 16.10 18.23 36.73
C THR A 145 15.99 19.18 35.54
N ALA A 146 16.75 18.94 34.47
CA ALA A 146 16.73 19.75 33.26
C ALA A 146 15.36 19.71 32.58
N LEU A 147 14.72 18.53 32.54
CA LEU A 147 13.39 18.34 32.00
C LEU A 147 12.36 19.10 32.85
N ASN A 148 12.46 19.10 34.18
CA ASN A 148 11.59 19.90 35.05
C ASN A 148 11.70 21.40 34.76
N ASP A 149 12.94 21.92 34.66
CA ASP A 149 13.17 23.32 34.31
C ASP A 149 12.63 23.68 32.92
N TRP A 150 12.76 22.77 31.95
CA TRP A 150 12.19 22.92 30.61
C TRP A 150 10.65 22.95 30.65
N ILE A 151 10.03 22.04 31.40
CA ILE A 151 8.56 21.93 31.49
C ILE A 151 7.94 23.13 32.19
N GLU A 152 8.56 23.62 33.27
CA GLU A 152 8.09 24.79 34.00
C GLU A 152 8.17 26.07 33.17
N SER A 153 9.23 26.24 32.38
CA SER A 153 9.47 27.46 31.60
C SER A 153 10.33 27.18 30.34
N PRO A 154 9.71 26.68 29.25
CA PRO A 154 10.42 26.24 28.05
C PRO A 154 11.32 27.33 27.46
N GLY A 155 12.60 27.03 27.26
CA GLY A 155 13.59 27.96 26.70
C GLY A 155 14.01 29.12 27.61
N VAL A 156 13.48 29.24 28.83
CA VAL A 156 13.79 30.33 29.77
C VAL A 156 14.82 29.90 30.81
N ARG A 157 14.55 28.80 31.52
CA ARG A 157 15.45 28.27 32.56
C ARG A 157 16.59 27.44 31.98
N ILE A 158 16.29 26.71 30.92
CA ILE A 158 17.24 25.91 30.17
C ILE A 158 17.01 26.12 28.66
N SER A 159 18.09 26.34 27.92
CA SER A 159 18.01 26.54 26.47
C SER A 159 17.71 25.21 25.76
N ALA A 160 17.08 25.28 24.58
CA ALA A 160 16.83 24.09 23.77
C ALA A 160 18.13 23.33 23.45
N ALA A 161 19.22 24.04 23.13
CA ALA A 161 20.53 23.44 22.85
C ALA A 161 21.11 22.71 24.06
N THR A 162 20.96 23.27 25.27
CA THR A 162 21.39 22.61 26.51
C THR A 162 20.55 21.36 26.77
N MET A 163 19.23 21.46 26.61
CA MET A 163 18.33 20.32 26.79
C MET A 163 18.63 19.18 25.81
N ARG A 164 18.88 19.49 24.53
CA ARG A 164 19.37 18.52 23.54
C ARG A 164 20.64 17.81 24.02
N SER A 165 21.63 18.57 24.49
CA SER A 165 22.89 17.99 24.94
C SER A 165 22.72 17.06 26.14
N ILE A 166 21.90 17.43 27.13
CA ILE A 166 21.65 16.60 28.32
C ILE A 166 20.91 15.32 27.92
N PHE A 167 19.91 15.42 27.05
CA PHE A 167 19.21 14.26 26.49
C PHE A 167 20.17 13.29 25.79
N ILE A 168 20.97 13.79 24.82
CA ILE A 168 21.93 12.96 24.05
C ILE A 168 22.92 12.28 24.99
N ASN A 169 23.49 13.03 25.94
CA ASN A 169 24.44 12.49 26.90
C ASN A 169 23.79 11.38 27.73
N THR A 170 22.58 11.61 28.26
CA THR A 170 21.88 10.64 29.11
C THR A 170 21.57 9.35 28.34
N VAL A 171 21.03 9.46 27.12
CA VAL A 171 20.75 8.32 26.25
C VAL A 171 22.01 7.51 25.97
N GLN A 172 23.10 8.16 25.55
CA GLN A 172 24.35 7.47 25.25
C GLN A 172 24.93 6.75 26.48
N GLN A 173 24.85 7.38 27.65
CA GLN A 173 25.37 6.77 28.88
C GLN A 173 24.55 5.56 29.29
N LEU A 174 23.22 5.64 29.28
CA LEU A 174 22.35 4.50 29.57
C LEU A 174 22.59 3.35 28.58
N ALA A 175 22.74 3.65 27.28
CA ALA A 175 23.05 2.65 26.26
C ALA A 175 24.38 1.91 26.52
N VAL A 176 25.45 2.63 26.87
CA VAL A 176 26.78 2.05 27.16
C VAL A 176 26.72 1.12 28.38
N GLN A 177 25.96 1.50 29.41
CA GLN A 177 25.86 0.74 30.65
C GLN A 177 25.17 -0.62 30.48
N MET A 178 24.29 -0.76 29.48
CA MET A 178 23.64 -2.05 29.16
C MET A 178 24.63 -3.20 28.94
N ALA A 179 25.86 -2.91 28.49
CA ALA A 179 26.90 -3.90 28.32
C ALA A 179 27.32 -4.63 29.61
N TYR A 180 27.17 -3.96 30.77
CA TYR A 180 27.55 -4.52 32.07
C TYR A 180 26.49 -5.47 32.63
N PHE A 181 25.22 -5.24 32.31
CA PHE A 181 24.10 -6.11 32.71
C PHE A 181 23.92 -7.33 31.80
N ARG A 182 24.73 -7.46 30.74
CA ARG A 182 24.76 -8.62 29.83
C ARG A 182 26.09 -9.39 29.82
N ARG A 183 26.93 -9.18 30.84
CA ARG A 183 28.24 -9.84 30.98
C ARG A 183 28.07 -11.35 30.98
N GLU A 184 28.75 -12.04 30.07
CA GLU A 184 28.80 -13.50 30.09
C GLU A 184 29.68 -13.98 31.27
N PRO A 185 29.33 -15.10 31.94
CA PRO A 185 28.16 -15.96 31.74
C PRO A 185 26.95 -15.62 32.66
N TYR A 186 26.82 -14.37 33.11
CA TYR A 186 25.90 -13.92 34.17
C TYR A 186 24.56 -13.36 33.67
N GLN A 187 24.18 -13.62 32.42
CA GLN A 187 23.01 -12.99 31.79
C GLN A 187 21.68 -13.28 32.53
N ILE A 188 21.55 -14.42 33.19
CA ILE A 188 20.32 -14.81 33.90
C ILE A 188 20.25 -14.13 35.27
N GLN A 189 21.36 -14.08 36.00
CA GLN A 189 21.47 -13.44 37.30
C GLN A 189 21.26 -11.92 37.20
N LEU A 190 21.78 -11.31 36.13
CA LEU A 190 21.66 -9.88 35.89
C LEU A 190 20.33 -9.49 35.24
N LEU A 191 19.46 -10.45 34.90
CA LEU A 191 18.24 -10.21 34.14
C LEU A 191 17.26 -9.21 34.78
N PRO A 192 16.99 -9.25 36.10
CA PRO A 192 16.15 -8.25 36.77
C PRO A 192 16.70 -6.82 36.61
N ALA A 193 18.01 -6.64 36.86
CA ALA A 193 18.68 -5.36 36.71
C ALA A 193 18.71 -4.91 35.24
N TYR A 194 18.95 -5.82 34.30
CA TYR A 194 18.90 -5.52 32.86
C TYR A 194 17.53 -4.98 32.46
N ALA A 195 16.43 -5.59 32.91
CA ALA A 195 15.08 -5.18 32.55
C ALA A 195 14.74 -3.77 33.05
N GLN A 196 15.14 -3.41 34.27
CA GLN A 196 14.93 -2.05 34.81
C GLN A 196 15.87 -1.00 34.18
N ALA A 197 17.10 -1.36 33.85
CA ALA A 197 18.00 -0.47 33.12
C ALA A 197 17.49 -0.19 31.69
N ALA A 198 16.99 -1.23 31.01
CA ALA A 198 16.31 -1.13 29.72
C ALA A 198 15.07 -0.21 29.81
N ASN A 199 14.26 -0.38 30.87
CA ASN A 199 13.09 0.45 31.12
C ASN A 199 13.46 1.94 31.22
N LEU A 200 14.47 2.30 32.02
CA LEU A 200 14.95 3.68 32.14
C LEU A 200 15.42 4.23 30.79
N HIS A 201 16.21 3.45 30.05
CA HIS A 201 16.73 3.88 28.76
C HIS A 201 15.60 4.19 27.77
N LEU A 202 14.60 3.31 27.65
CA LEU A 202 13.47 3.51 26.75
C LEU A 202 12.56 4.67 27.19
N ILE A 203 12.36 4.87 28.49
CA ILE A 203 11.57 5.99 29.03
C ILE A 203 12.25 7.33 28.69
N VAL A 204 13.58 7.45 28.83
CA VAL A 204 14.29 8.67 28.41
C VAL A 204 14.21 8.81 26.89
N LEU A 205 14.54 7.76 26.12
CA LEU A 205 14.54 7.79 24.66
C LEU A 205 13.20 8.24 24.07
N LYS A 206 12.06 7.82 24.64
CA LYS A 206 10.74 8.14 24.10
C LYS A 206 10.49 9.65 24.06
N ASP A 207 11.12 10.43 24.93
CA ASP A 207 10.90 11.86 25.03
C ASP A 207 11.35 12.62 23.75
N ILE A 208 12.17 12.00 22.89
CA ILE A 208 12.46 12.54 21.56
C ILE A 208 11.21 12.64 20.67
N THR A 209 10.26 11.73 20.84
CA THR A 209 8.99 11.70 20.08
C THR A 209 8.00 12.75 20.58
N ILE A 210 8.19 13.26 21.81
CA ILE A 210 7.32 14.24 22.46
C ILE A 210 7.89 15.65 22.34
N PHE A 211 9.18 15.82 22.62
CA PHE A 211 9.83 17.13 22.75
C PHE A 211 10.88 17.41 21.67
N GLY A 212 11.21 16.46 20.79
CA GLY A 212 12.33 16.61 19.85
C GLY A 212 12.29 17.90 19.02
N GLU A 213 11.11 18.25 18.48
CA GLU A 213 10.92 19.50 17.72
C GLU A 213 11.08 20.73 18.62
N ALA A 214 10.51 20.72 19.82
CA ALA A 214 10.60 21.82 20.79
C ALA A 214 12.03 22.02 21.30
N TRP A 215 12.80 20.94 21.37
CA TRP A 215 14.23 20.98 21.61
C TRP A 215 15.02 21.31 20.34
N GLU A 216 14.41 21.75 19.23
CA GLU A 216 15.07 22.11 17.96
C GLU A 216 15.95 21.01 17.35
N PHE A 217 15.60 19.73 17.53
CA PHE A 217 16.19 18.67 16.71
C PHE A 217 15.71 18.81 15.26
N PRO A 218 16.60 18.68 14.26
CA PRO A 218 16.18 18.50 12.88
C PRO A 218 15.28 17.26 12.73
N GLU A 219 14.31 17.30 11.81
CA GLU A 219 13.42 16.15 11.55
C GLU A 219 14.20 14.88 11.17
N THR A 220 15.35 15.02 10.50
CA THR A 220 16.26 13.90 10.19
C THR A 220 16.80 13.23 11.44
N ASP A 221 17.06 14.00 12.49
CA ASP A 221 17.68 13.52 13.73
C ASP A 221 16.61 12.90 14.63
N ILE A 222 15.41 13.50 14.71
CA ILE A 222 14.25 12.89 15.38
C ILE A 222 13.97 11.51 14.77
N ASN A 223 13.94 11.43 13.43
CA ASN A 223 13.77 10.16 12.72
C ASN A 223 14.91 9.17 12.98
N TYR A 224 16.16 9.65 13.13
CA TYR A 224 17.29 8.81 13.48
C TYR A 224 17.13 8.22 14.89
N TYR A 225 16.94 9.05 15.92
CA TYR A 225 16.75 8.56 17.30
C TYR A 225 15.53 7.64 17.40
N TYR A 226 14.41 7.97 16.76
CA TYR A 226 13.23 7.09 16.78
C TYR A 226 13.50 5.72 16.12
N LYS A 227 14.03 5.70 14.89
CA LYS A 227 14.17 4.45 14.12
C LYS A 227 15.41 3.64 14.46
N LYS A 228 16.51 4.30 14.83
CA LYS A 228 17.83 3.67 15.04
C LYS A 228 18.18 3.46 16.49
N GLU A 229 17.62 4.24 17.41
CA GLU A 229 17.85 4.06 18.85
C GLU A 229 16.61 3.45 19.51
N PHE A 230 15.48 4.16 19.52
CA PHE A 230 14.27 3.75 20.25
C PHE A 230 13.70 2.41 19.75
N LEU A 231 13.30 2.31 18.47
CA LEU A 231 12.72 1.07 17.95
C LEU A 231 13.71 -0.11 17.97
N HIS A 232 15.00 0.16 17.75
CA HIS A 232 16.04 -0.86 17.79
C HIS A 232 16.23 -1.45 19.20
N HIS A 233 16.34 -0.60 20.21
CA HIS A 233 16.50 -1.05 21.59
C HIS A 233 15.22 -1.63 22.18
N LEU A 234 14.07 -1.15 21.75
CA LEU A 234 12.79 -1.74 22.15
C LEU A 234 12.71 -3.21 21.69
N GLU A 235 13.11 -3.51 20.46
CA GLU A 235 13.29 -4.89 19.97
C GLU A 235 14.34 -5.66 20.77
N GLU A 236 15.58 -5.14 20.82
CA GLU A 236 16.71 -5.81 21.45
C GLU A 236 16.41 -6.20 22.90
N TYR A 237 15.85 -5.28 23.69
CA TYR A 237 15.63 -5.48 25.11
C TYR A 237 14.49 -6.45 25.37
N THR A 238 13.39 -6.36 24.60
CA THR A 238 12.26 -7.28 24.72
C THR A 238 12.68 -8.72 24.43
N ASP A 239 13.43 -8.92 23.33
CA ASP A 239 13.87 -10.24 22.89
C ASP A 239 14.96 -10.81 23.81
N TYR A 240 15.89 -9.96 24.28
CA TYR A 240 16.92 -10.37 25.24
C TYR A 240 16.32 -10.87 26.55
N VAL A 241 15.37 -10.12 27.12
CA VAL A 241 14.70 -10.52 28.37
C VAL A 241 13.93 -11.82 28.19
N SER A 242 13.12 -11.91 27.13
CA SER A 242 12.33 -13.11 26.82
C SER A 242 13.20 -14.35 26.64
N LYS A 243 14.34 -14.21 25.95
CA LYS A 243 15.31 -15.30 25.72
C LYS A 243 15.92 -15.80 27.04
N TRP A 244 16.47 -14.90 27.85
CA TRP A 244 17.19 -15.31 29.06
C TRP A 244 16.28 -15.74 30.19
N TYR A 245 15.04 -15.24 30.23
CA TYR A 245 13.97 -15.80 31.06
C TYR A 245 13.72 -17.28 30.71
N LYS A 246 13.50 -17.60 29.44
CA LYS A 246 13.28 -18.99 28.98
C LYS A 246 14.48 -19.87 29.29
N GLU A 247 15.68 -19.38 29.05
CA GLU A 247 16.92 -20.12 29.31
C GLU A 247 17.08 -20.41 30.81
N GLY A 248 16.87 -19.44 31.69
CA GLY A 248 16.91 -19.66 33.13
C GLY A 248 15.84 -20.64 33.62
N LEU A 249 14.61 -20.49 33.14
CA LEU A 249 13.52 -21.42 33.44
C LEU A 249 13.82 -22.86 32.96
N ASN A 250 14.53 -23.02 31.84
CA ASN A 250 14.92 -24.31 31.29
C ASN A 250 16.08 -25.00 32.02
N ARG A 251 16.94 -24.22 32.70
CA ARG A 251 18.06 -24.76 33.49
C ARG A 251 17.64 -25.39 34.81
N LEU A 252 16.47 -25.02 35.33
CA LEU A 252 15.97 -25.56 36.59
C LEU A 252 15.57 -27.04 36.44
N PRO A 253 15.88 -27.88 37.45
CA PRO A 253 15.49 -29.29 37.43
C PRO A 253 13.96 -29.44 37.45
N LYS A 254 13.45 -30.58 36.99
CA LYS A 254 12.00 -30.85 36.81
C LYS A 254 11.62 -32.26 37.26
N SER A 255 12.14 -32.72 38.41
CA SER A 255 11.97 -34.09 38.88
C SER A 255 11.14 -34.23 40.16
N SER A 256 11.34 -33.35 41.13
CA SER A 256 10.75 -33.43 42.48
C SER A 256 9.77 -32.30 42.78
N SER A 257 9.08 -32.38 43.91
CA SER A 257 8.27 -31.28 44.45
C SER A 257 9.11 -30.05 44.81
N THR A 258 10.31 -30.25 45.35
CA THR A 258 11.26 -29.16 45.62
C THR A 258 11.71 -28.46 44.34
N ASP A 259 11.94 -29.24 43.27
CA ASP A 259 12.26 -28.69 41.95
C ASP A 259 11.12 -27.83 41.40
N TRP A 260 9.87 -28.27 41.61
CA TRP A 260 8.69 -27.52 41.18
C TRP A 260 8.55 -26.19 41.91
N VAL A 261 8.80 -26.16 43.22
CA VAL A 261 8.80 -24.91 44.00
C VAL A 261 9.84 -23.94 43.45
N ALA A 262 11.07 -24.39 43.20
CA ALA A 262 12.11 -23.54 42.62
C ALA A 262 11.74 -23.03 41.21
N TYR A 263 11.18 -23.91 40.37
CA TYR A 263 10.71 -23.58 39.02
C TYR A 263 9.56 -22.55 39.04
N ASN A 264 8.56 -22.75 39.89
CA ASN A 264 7.42 -21.84 40.01
C ASN A 264 7.83 -20.50 40.62
N ARG A 265 8.73 -20.50 41.61
CA ARG A 265 9.28 -19.28 42.20
C ARG A 265 10.04 -18.46 41.15
N TYR A 266 10.93 -19.08 40.38
CA TYR A 266 11.60 -18.42 39.26
C TYR A 266 10.58 -17.83 38.27
N ARG A 267 9.58 -18.63 37.86
CA ARG A 267 8.51 -18.18 36.95
C ARG A 267 7.78 -16.96 37.48
N ARG A 268 7.31 -16.99 38.74
CA ARG A 268 6.58 -15.88 39.37
C ARG A 268 7.45 -14.64 39.51
N GLU A 269 8.62 -14.78 40.12
CA GLU A 269 9.46 -13.64 40.46
C GLU A 269 10.06 -13.00 39.20
N MET A 270 10.52 -13.77 38.22
CA MET A 270 10.98 -13.18 36.94
C MET A 270 9.84 -12.59 36.11
N THR A 271 8.61 -13.07 36.26
CA THR A 271 7.45 -12.39 35.66
C THR A 271 7.33 -10.98 36.20
N ILE A 272 7.42 -10.81 37.52
CA ILE A 272 7.31 -9.51 38.20
C ILE A 272 8.53 -8.62 37.94
N LEU A 273 9.73 -9.18 38.03
CA LEU A 273 11.00 -8.45 37.95
C LEU A 273 11.37 -8.07 36.52
N ALA A 274 10.89 -8.81 35.51
CA ALA A 274 11.32 -8.64 34.12
C ALA A 274 10.20 -8.71 33.07
N LEU A 275 9.29 -9.68 33.10
CA LEU A 275 8.31 -9.83 32.00
C LEU A 275 7.20 -8.77 32.01
N ASP A 276 6.72 -8.39 33.20
CA ASP A 276 5.69 -7.37 33.36
C ASP A 276 6.16 -6.02 32.82
N ILE A 277 7.44 -5.68 32.98
CA ILE A 277 7.97 -4.41 32.50
C ILE A 277 8.14 -4.38 30.97
N ILE A 278 8.66 -5.44 30.35
CA ILE A 278 8.84 -5.48 28.89
C ILE A 278 7.49 -5.51 28.15
N ALA A 279 6.43 -6.02 28.78
CA ALA A 279 5.08 -5.99 28.23
C ALA A 279 4.55 -4.56 28.05
N LEU A 280 5.08 -3.59 28.81
CA LEU A 280 4.70 -2.17 28.73
C LEU A 280 5.53 -1.38 27.71
N PHE A 281 6.73 -1.85 27.34
CA PHE A 281 7.62 -1.16 26.40
C PHE A 281 6.97 -0.70 25.09
N PRO A 282 6.10 -1.50 24.42
CA PRO A 282 5.47 -1.05 23.19
C PRO A 282 4.66 0.23 23.38
N SER A 283 4.06 0.42 24.56
CA SER A 283 3.24 1.59 24.90
C SER A 283 4.08 2.86 25.19
N TYR A 284 5.42 2.77 25.12
CA TYR A 284 6.30 3.94 25.19
C TYR A 284 6.46 4.65 23.85
N ASP A 285 6.06 4.04 22.73
CA ASP A 285 6.15 4.68 21.42
C ASP A 285 5.21 5.89 21.33
N GLY A 286 5.74 7.09 21.50
CA GLY A 286 4.95 8.32 21.52
C GLY A 286 4.34 8.71 20.16
N PHE A 287 4.79 8.14 19.05
CA PHE A 287 4.12 8.31 17.75
C PHE A 287 2.93 7.36 17.61
N LEU A 288 3.00 6.15 18.16
CA LEU A 288 1.88 5.19 18.15
C LEU A 288 0.85 5.44 19.27
N TYR A 289 1.30 5.97 20.41
CA TYR A 289 0.50 6.22 21.62
C TYR A 289 0.62 7.68 22.03
N SER A 290 0.00 8.56 21.25
CA SER A 290 0.06 10.03 21.40
C SER A 290 -0.88 10.61 22.47
N MET A 291 -1.61 9.76 23.18
CA MET A 291 -2.51 10.11 24.28
C MET A 291 -2.47 8.99 25.34
N GLU A 292 -3.00 9.27 26.53
CA GLU A 292 -3.07 8.28 27.61
C GLU A 292 -3.57 6.93 27.08
N THR A 293 -2.97 5.85 27.58
CA THR A 293 -3.23 4.49 27.12
C THR A 293 -3.52 3.60 28.30
N ASN A 294 -4.73 3.06 28.36
CA ASN A 294 -5.13 2.06 29.33
C ASN A 294 -4.73 0.67 28.81
N THR A 295 -3.79 0.01 29.50
CA THR A 295 -3.35 -1.36 29.21
C THR A 295 -3.48 -2.25 30.45
N GLU A 296 -3.46 -3.56 30.25
CA GLU A 296 -3.78 -4.55 31.28
C GLU A 296 -2.82 -5.75 31.19
N LEU A 297 -2.40 -6.28 32.34
CA LEU A 297 -1.56 -7.47 32.44
C LEU A 297 -2.44 -8.66 32.81
N THR A 298 -2.69 -9.56 31.85
CA THR A 298 -3.66 -10.67 32.01
C THR A 298 -3.03 -11.98 32.48
N ARG A 299 -1.70 -12.03 32.62
CA ARG A 299 -0.99 -13.21 33.13
C ARG A 299 -1.41 -13.59 34.56
N GLU A 300 -1.39 -14.89 34.81
CA GLU A 300 -1.63 -15.48 36.13
C GLU A 300 -0.31 -15.97 36.74
N VAL A 301 -0.05 -15.61 37.99
CA VAL A 301 1.10 -16.08 38.77
C VAL A 301 0.62 -16.97 39.91
N TYR A 302 1.41 -17.96 40.31
CA TYR A 302 0.99 -18.97 41.28
C TYR A 302 1.84 -18.91 42.54
N MET A 303 1.19 -19.02 43.69
CA MET A 303 1.83 -19.15 45.00
C MET A 303 1.99 -20.64 45.32
N GLU A 304 3.20 -21.06 45.68
CA GLU A 304 3.44 -22.38 46.25
C GLU A 304 2.93 -22.48 47.69
N PRO A 305 2.46 -23.66 48.12
CA PRO A 305 2.32 -23.95 49.54
C PRO A 305 3.71 -24.11 50.17
N GLU A 306 3.86 -23.69 51.42
CA GLU A 306 5.11 -23.87 52.16
C GLU A 306 5.09 -25.19 52.93
N GLY A 307 3.93 -25.58 53.46
CA GLY A 307 3.79 -26.63 54.46
C GLY A 307 4.43 -26.21 55.80
N GLY A 308 3.75 -26.47 56.91
CA GLY A 308 4.23 -26.12 58.25
C GLY A 308 4.41 -27.33 59.15
N GLY A 309 5.05 -27.16 60.31
CA GLY A 309 5.14 -28.19 61.36
C GLY A 309 6.31 -29.19 61.24
N PRO A 310 6.31 -30.29 62.01
CA PRO A 310 7.42 -31.24 62.12
C PRO A 310 7.69 -32.09 60.86
N THR A 311 6.69 -32.26 59.98
CA THR A 311 6.78 -33.13 58.80
C THR A 311 6.73 -32.28 57.52
N ASN A 312 7.68 -32.48 56.60
CA ASN A 312 7.78 -31.70 55.37
C ASN A 312 7.10 -32.43 54.19
N TRP A 313 6.19 -31.76 53.49
CA TRP A 313 5.45 -32.36 52.37
C TRP A 313 6.34 -32.79 51.18
N HIS A 314 7.55 -32.26 51.08
CA HIS A 314 8.53 -32.70 50.08
C HIS A 314 9.05 -34.13 50.27
N GLN A 315 8.79 -34.76 51.42
CA GLN A 315 9.21 -36.13 51.71
C GLN A 315 8.28 -37.18 51.07
N TYR A 316 7.07 -36.79 50.68
CA TYR A 316 6.12 -37.67 50.02
C TYR A 316 6.43 -37.82 48.52
N PRO A 317 6.04 -38.94 47.88
CA PRO A 317 6.35 -39.24 46.48
C PRO A 317 5.47 -38.44 45.50
N ILE A 318 5.48 -37.11 45.63
CA ILE A 318 4.82 -36.14 44.76
C ILE A 318 5.90 -35.53 43.85
N ASN A 319 5.79 -35.78 42.54
CA ASN A 319 6.79 -35.35 41.56
C ASN A 319 6.40 -34.04 40.85
N PHE A 320 7.36 -33.44 40.15
CA PHE A 320 7.20 -32.17 39.43
C PHE A 320 5.99 -32.19 38.47
N THR A 321 5.87 -33.23 37.64
CA THR A 321 4.84 -33.30 36.60
C THR A 321 3.44 -33.40 37.20
N GLN A 322 3.28 -34.08 38.34
CA GLN A 322 2.00 -34.14 39.05
C GLN A 322 1.54 -32.74 39.47
N ILE A 323 2.46 -31.91 39.98
CA ILE A 323 2.13 -30.54 40.43
C ILE A 323 1.94 -29.60 39.24
N GLU A 324 2.83 -29.62 38.24
CA GLU A 324 2.73 -28.71 37.08
C GLU A 324 1.46 -28.96 36.26
N ASN A 325 0.94 -30.20 36.23
CA ASN A 325 -0.34 -30.50 35.60
C ASN A 325 -1.56 -29.92 36.34
N LEU A 326 -1.39 -29.47 37.60
CA LEU A 326 -2.43 -28.74 38.34
C LEU A 326 -2.51 -27.27 37.90
N ILE A 327 -1.48 -26.74 37.25
CA ILE A 327 -1.48 -25.37 36.75
C ILE A 327 -2.34 -25.31 35.47
N PRO A 328 -3.38 -24.46 35.42
CA PRO A 328 -4.22 -24.32 34.24
C PRO A 328 -3.43 -24.15 32.94
N MET A 329 -3.84 -24.91 31.91
CA MET A 329 -3.42 -24.64 30.53
C MET A 329 -3.87 -23.24 30.10
N PRO A 330 -3.21 -22.62 29.09
CA PRO A 330 -3.60 -21.31 28.59
C PRO A 330 -5.09 -21.24 28.28
N ARG A 331 -5.76 -20.25 28.87
CA ARG A 331 -7.22 -20.09 28.87
C ARG A 331 -7.60 -18.63 28.66
N LEU A 332 -8.87 -18.40 28.33
CA LEU A 332 -9.48 -17.07 28.38
C LEU A 332 -9.44 -16.54 29.81
N PHE A 333 -9.44 -15.22 29.94
CA PHE A 333 -9.47 -14.56 31.24
C PHE A 333 -10.82 -14.84 31.94
N THR A 334 -10.75 -15.26 33.19
CA THR A 334 -11.90 -15.62 34.02
C THR A 334 -11.91 -14.85 35.33
N TRP A 335 -13.11 -14.51 35.79
CA TRP A 335 -13.37 -13.86 37.07
C TRP A 335 -13.92 -14.86 38.07
N LEU A 336 -13.37 -14.85 39.29
CA LEU A 336 -13.84 -15.68 40.39
C LEU A 336 -15.08 -15.05 41.02
N ASN A 337 -16.23 -15.74 40.92
CA ASN A 337 -17.52 -15.28 41.44
C ASN A 337 -17.94 -15.98 42.73
N SER A 338 -17.52 -17.23 42.93
CA SER A 338 -17.78 -17.97 44.17
C SER A 338 -16.73 -19.03 44.39
N ILE A 339 -16.49 -19.38 45.65
CA ILE A 339 -15.63 -20.50 46.02
C ILE A 339 -16.34 -21.36 47.05
N GLN A 340 -16.56 -22.64 46.73
CA GLN A 340 -16.89 -23.64 47.75
C GLN A 340 -15.61 -24.30 48.18
N ILE A 341 -15.24 -24.12 49.45
CA ILE A 341 -14.11 -24.80 50.08
C ILE A 341 -14.63 -26.12 50.63
N GLU A 342 -13.93 -27.20 50.30
CA GLU A 342 -14.25 -28.54 50.77
C GLU A 342 -13.11 -29.06 51.64
N ASN A 343 -13.41 -29.21 52.92
CA ASN A 343 -12.48 -29.70 53.93
C ASN A 343 -12.76 -31.18 54.21
N ASP A 344 -11.71 -31.98 54.33
CA ASP A 344 -11.81 -33.32 54.90
C ASP A 344 -11.47 -33.30 56.37
N GLN A 345 -12.21 -34.12 57.12
CA GLN A 345 -12.05 -34.25 58.56
C GLN A 345 -11.47 -35.61 58.89
N ASP A 346 -10.25 -35.61 59.40
CA ASP A 346 -9.57 -36.80 59.91
C ASP A 346 -9.45 -36.77 61.43
N LYS A 347 -9.27 -37.95 62.03
CA LYS A 347 -8.98 -38.12 63.45
C LYS A 347 -7.54 -38.56 63.64
N THR A 348 -6.87 -37.96 64.63
CA THR A 348 -5.53 -38.36 65.07
C THR A 348 -5.62 -39.56 66.03
N ALA A 349 -4.49 -40.21 66.35
CA ALA A 349 -4.45 -41.29 67.32
C ALA A 349 -4.81 -40.81 68.75
N ASP A 350 -4.55 -39.53 69.06
CA ASP A 350 -5.02 -38.84 70.28
C ASP A 350 -6.50 -38.37 70.25
N ASP A 351 -7.30 -38.83 69.27
CA ASP A 351 -8.74 -38.53 69.13
C ASP A 351 -9.08 -37.02 68.92
N VAL A 352 -8.13 -36.27 68.35
CA VAL A 352 -8.32 -34.87 67.92
C VAL A 352 -8.73 -34.83 66.45
N TYR A 353 -9.70 -33.97 66.09
CA TYR A 353 -10.08 -33.75 64.70
C TYR A 353 -9.18 -32.72 64.03
N VAL A 354 -8.70 -33.04 62.83
CA VAL A 354 -7.98 -32.13 61.94
C VAL A 354 -8.82 -31.98 60.67
N CYS A 355 -9.14 -30.74 60.30
CA CYS A 355 -9.84 -30.44 59.06
C CYS A 355 -8.83 -29.85 58.07
N MET A 356 -8.69 -30.43 56.88
CA MET A 356 -7.75 -29.95 55.87
C MET A 356 -8.47 -29.64 54.56
N TRP A 357 -8.03 -28.58 53.87
CA TRP A 357 -8.59 -28.16 52.59
C TRP A 357 -8.24 -29.14 51.46
N ALA A 358 -9.15 -30.09 51.21
CA ALA A 358 -8.97 -31.19 50.26
C ALA A 358 -9.57 -30.92 48.86
N GLY A 359 -10.44 -29.90 48.73
CA GLY A 359 -11.01 -29.55 47.43
C GLY A 359 -11.67 -28.19 47.34
N SER A 360 -11.95 -27.76 46.12
CA SER A 360 -12.69 -26.53 45.79
C SER A 360 -13.64 -26.73 44.62
N LEU A 361 -14.81 -26.08 44.67
CA LEU A 361 -15.65 -25.82 43.50
C LEU A 361 -15.67 -24.32 43.24
N LEU A 362 -15.07 -23.89 42.14
CA LEU A 362 -14.96 -22.49 41.74
C LEU A 362 -16.12 -22.12 40.81
N GLY A 363 -16.84 -21.05 41.10
CA GLY A 363 -17.76 -20.42 40.16
C GLY A 363 -17.03 -19.33 39.39
N LEU A 364 -16.90 -19.48 38.07
CA LEU A 364 -16.15 -18.60 37.20
C LEU A 364 -17.06 -18.02 36.11
N HIS A 365 -16.75 -16.81 35.64
CA HIS A 365 -17.35 -16.28 34.42
C HIS A 365 -16.31 -15.57 33.56
N TYR A 366 -16.58 -15.46 32.26
CA TYR A 366 -15.76 -14.65 31.36
C TYR A 366 -16.04 -13.15 31.55
N THR A 367 -15.10 -12.32 31.12
CA THR A 367 -15.19 -10.85 31.28
C THR A 367 -16.51 -10.30 30.74
N ASN A 368 -17.21 -9.53 31.58
CA ASN A 368 -18.50 -8.91 31.28
C ASN A 368 -19.62 -9.88 30.82
N SER A 369 -19.47 -11.19 31.05
CA SER A 369 -20.51 -12.21 30.83
C SER A 369 -21.33 -12.43 32.09
N SER A 370 -22.63 -12.68 31.93
CA SER A 370 -23.54 -13.07 33.02
C SER A 370 -23.55 -14.58 33.29
N SER A 371 -22.97 -15.39 32.40
CA SER A 371 -22.97 -16.85 32.51
C SER A 371 -21.85 -17.34 33.41
N ILE A 372 -22.22 -18.04 34.48
CA ILE A 372 -21.29 -18.66 35.43
C ILE A 372 -21.15 -20.15 35.08
N PHE A 373 -19.92 -20.62 34.99
CA PHE A 373 -19.58 -22.05 34.89
C PHE A 373 -18.75 -22.47 36.10
N THR A 374 -18.76 -23.76 36.43
CA THR A 374 -18.08 -24.27 37.61
C THR A 374 -16.88 -25.14 37.27
N VAL A 375 -15.79 -25.01 38.03
CA VAL A 375 -14.60 -25.86 37.93
C VAL A 375 -14.34 -26.54 39.27
N LYS A 376 -14.27 -27.87 39.26
CA LYS A 376 -14.07 -28.71 40.44
C LYS A 376 -12.62 -29.18 40.49
N ASN A 377 -11.91 -28.88 41.58
CA ASN A 377 -10.54 -29.29 41.83
C ASN A 377 -10.48 -29.98 43.20
N GLY A 378 -9.98 -31.21 43.28
CA GLY A 378 -10.02 -31.98 44.54
C GLY A 378 -11.44 -32.27 45.04
N SER A 379 -11.56 -32.87 46.22
CA SER A 379 -12.84 -33.22 46.84
C SER A 379 -12.68 -33.30 48.34
N GLY A 380 -13.71 -32.87 49.09
CA GLY A 380 -13.78 -33.09 50.53
C GLY A 380 -15.21 -33.28 51.04
N ASP A 381 -15.35 -33.67 52.30
CA ASP A 381 -16.60 -34.05 52.94
C ASP A 381 -17.41 -32.83 53.45
N ILE A 382 -16.74 -31.88 54.11
CA ILE A 382 -17.36 -30.67 54.66
C ILE A 382 -17.31 -29.56 53.61
N LYS A 383 -18.46 -29.03 53.19
CA LYS A 383 -18.55 -28.11 52.04
C LYS A 383 -19.17 -26.78 52.44
N THR A 384 -18.39 -25.71 52.30
CA THR A 384 -18.84 -24.35 52.63
C THR A 384 -18.68 -23.42 51.43
N LEU A 385 -19.79 -22.84 50.98
CA LEU A 385 -19.84 -21.92 49.83
C LEU A 385 -19.71 -20.46 50.26
N TYR A 386 -18.78 -19.74 49.64
CA TYR A 386 -18.53 -18.32 49.84
C TYR A 386 -18.84 -17.52 48.58
N ASP A 387 -19.60 -16.44 48.74
CA ASP A 387 -19.98 -15.53 47.65
C ASP A 387 -18.94 -14.41 47.46
N LEU A 388 -18.34 -14.40 46.27
CA LEU A 388 -17.32 -13.46 45.83
C LEU A 388 -17.83 -12.52 44.74
N SER A 389 -19.14 -12.54 44.43
CA SER A 389 -19.68 -11.79 43.30
C SER A 389 -19.37 -10.30 43.42
N GLY A 390 -18.64 -9.76 42.44
CA GLY A 390 -18.23 -8.36 42.38
C GLY A 390 -17.21 -7.92 43.42
N LYS A 391 -16.50 -8.86 44.07
CA LYS A 391 -15.47 -8.61 45.08
C LYS A 391 -14.13 -9.23 44.66
N ASP A 392 -13.05 -8.51 44.91
CA ASP A 392 -11.69 -9.03 44.74
C ASP A 392 -11.21 -9.59 46.10
N VAL A 393 -10.73 -10.84 46.11
CA VAL A 393 -9.92 -11.35 47.23
C VAL A 393 -8.50 -10.85 47.03
N TYR A 394 -8.06 -9.91 47.86
CA TYR A 394 -6.77 -9.22 47.69
C TYR A 394 -5.67 -9.77 48.62
N GLN A 395 -6.04 -10.53 49.65
CA GLN A 395 -5.09 -11.13 50.59
C GLN A 395 -5.68 -12.41 51.19
N THR A 396 -4.83 -13.42 51.37
CA THR A 396 -5.15 -14.64 52.11
C THR A 396 -4.16 -14.84 53.26
N LEU A 397 -4.68 -15.20 54.43
CA LEU A 397 -3.94 -15.54 55.64
C LEU A 397 -4.20 -17.00 55.97
N LEU A 398 -3.38 -17.89 55.42
CA LEU A 398 -3.60 -19.34 55.44
C LEU A 398 -2.77 -20.04 56.52
N TYR A 399 -3.39 -20.97 57.24
CA TYR A 399 -2.71 -21.78 58.25
C TYR A 399 -2.33 -23.14 57.67
N GLU A 400 -1.04 -23.32 57.36
CA GLU A 400 -0.49 -24.59 56.87
C GLU A 400 0.29 -25.28 57.98
N GLY A 401 -0.10 -26.51 58.30
CA GLY A 401 0.45 -27.26 59.42
C GLY A 401 0.78 -28.70 59.05
N SER A 402 1.48 -29.36 59.96
CA SER A 402 1.63 -30.81 59.92
C SER A 402 1.54 -31.38 61.32
N ARG A 403 1.14 -32.64 61.38
CA ARG A 403 1.04 -33.41 62.60
C ARG A 403 1.59 -34.81 62.34
N HIS A 404 2.52 -35.21 63.21
CA HIS A 404 3.01 -36.58 63.31
C HIS A 404 2.47 -37.19 64.61
N ASP A 405 1.76 -38.30 64.51
CA ASP A 405 1.19 -39.01 65.65
C ASP A 405 1.52 -40.52 65.55
N ALA A 406 2.24 -41.02 66.55
CA ALA A 406 2.72 -42.40 66.60
C ALA A 406 1.87 -43.20 67.59
N GLY A 407 0.73 -43.73 67.10
CA GLY A 407 -0.17 -44.58 67.88
C GLY A 407 0.38 -46.00 68.11
N PHE A 408 -0.30 -46.79 68.94
CA PHE A 408 0.11 -48.18 69.26
C PHE A 408 0.06 -49.15 68.06
N SER A 409 -0.71 -48.85 67.02
CA SER A 409 -0.93 -49.74 65.85
C SER A 409 -0.69 -49.08 64.49
N GLN A 410 -0.66 -47.76 64.41
CA GLN A 410 -0.53 -47.00 63.15
C GLN A 410 0.20 -45.68 63.42
N VAL A 411 1.07 -45.29 62.51
CA VAL A 411 1.66 -43.94 62.46
C VAL A 411 0.82 -43.10 61.52
N THR A 412 0.35 -41.93 61.98
CA THR A 412 -0.43 -41.01 61.16
C THR A 412 0.33 -39.71 60.95
N ASP A 413 0.57 -39.36 59.68
CA ASP A 413 1.18 -38.11 59.28
C ASP A 413 0.19 -37.28 58.45
N PHE A 414 -0.10 -36.07 58.93
CA PHE A 414 -0.95 -35.10 58.25
C PHE A 414 -0.11 -33.90 57.85
N VAL A 415 -0.24 -33.44 56.61
CA VAL A 415 0.28 -32.15 56.17
C VAL A 415 -0.79 -31.45 55.35
N GLY A 416 -1.20 -30.25 55.73
CA GLY A 416 -2.21 -29.56 54.95
C GLY A 416 -2.57 -28.18 55.44
N ASN A 417 -3.47 -27.55 54.68
CA ASN A 417 -4.05 -26.27 55.06
C ASN A 417 -5.26 -26.49 55.97
N GLU A 418 -5.21 -26.00 57.21
CA GLU A 418 -6.28 -26.15 58.21
C GLU A 418 -7.35 -25.03 58.15
N GLY A 419 -7.28 -24.18 57.12
CA GLY A 419 -8.15 -23.01 56.91
C GLY A 419 -7.40 -21.69 56.98
N GLY A 420 -8.12 -20.58 56.94
CA GLY A 420 -7.55 -19.23 56.97
C GLY A 420 -8.53 -18.11 56.65
N ASP A 421 -8.06 -16.87 56.74
CA ASP A 421 -8.85 -15.68 56.42
C ASP A 421 -8.65 -15.24 54.97
N PHE A 422 -9.75 -14.90 54.30
CA PHE A 422 -9.78 -14.33 52.96
C PHE A 422 -10.30 -12.91 53.05
N ASN A 423 -9.44 -11.94 52.76
CA ASN A 423 -9.80 -10.52 52.80
C ASN A 423 -10.27 -10.05 51.43
N LEU A 424 -11.43 -9.41 51.39
CA LEU A 424 -12.10 -8.99 50.17
C LEU A 424 -12.35 -7.49 50.14
N VAL A 425 -12.37 -6.95 48.93
CA VAL A 425 -12.78 -5.58 48.65
C VAL A 425 -13.77 -5.55 47.49
N SER A 426 -14.89 -4.85 47.66
CA SER A 426 -15.84 -4.62 46.56
C SER A 426 -15.37 -3.48 45.66
N LYS A 427 -15.98 -3.36 44.48
CA LYS A 427 -15.77 -2.20 43.58
C LYS A 427 -16.10 -0.84 44.22
N SER A 428 -17.00 -0.82 45.21
CA SER A 428 -17.32 0.41 45.96
C SER A 428 -16.29 0.72 47.06
N GLY A 429 -15.25 -0.11 47.21
CA GLY A 429 -14.24 0.01 48.25
C GLY A 429 -14.68 -0.55 49.61
N THR A 430 -15.76 -1.33 49.67
CA THR A 430 -16.23 -1.95 50.92
C THR A 430 -15.45 -3.21 51.20
N THR A 431 -14.80 -3.28 52.37
CA THR A 431 -14.02 -4.44 52.79
C THR A 431 -14.88 -5.45 53.55
N SER A 432 -14.53 -6.73 53.44
CA SER A 432 -15.13 -7.86 54.18
C SER A 432 -14.14 -9.01 54.28
N SER A 433 -14.42 -10.02 55.11
CA SER A 433 -13.62 -11.24 55.17
C SER A 433 -14.49 -12.47 55.45
N PHE A 434 -13.97 -13.65 55.10
CA PHE A 434 -14.49 -14.93 55.58
C PHE A 434 -13.34 -15.82 56.06
N ASN A 435 -13.64 -16.71 56.99
CA ASN A 435 -12.69 -17.70 57.51
C ASN A 435 -13.09 -19.10 57.03
N SER A 436 -12.12 -19.89 56.56
CA SER A 436 -12.34 -21.20 55.98
C SER A 436 -12.06 -22.40 56.91
N ALA A 437 -11.71 -22.18 58.17
CA ALA A 437 -11.41 -23.25 59.11
C ALA A 437 -12.69 -23.88 59.69
N ASP A 438 -12.85 -25.19 59.53
CA ASP A 438 -13.96 -25.97 60.08
C ASP A 438 -13.61 -26.68 61.41
N CYS A 439 -12.32 -26.93 61.65
CA CYS A 439 -11.78 -27.49 62.90
C CYS A 439 -10.88 -26.46 63.61
N GLY A 440 -10.42 -26.78 64.82
CA GLY A 440 -9.42 -25.95 65.49
C GLY A 440 -8.05 -26.04 64.80
N ILE A 441 -7.37 -24.90 64.66
CA ILE A 441 -6.02 -24.80 64.07
C ILE A 441 -4.99 -25.33 65.09
N SER A 442 -4.11 -26.24 64.67
CA SER A 442 -3.13 -26.93 65.51
C SER A 442 -1.68 -26.74 65.01
N ASN A 443 -0.86 -25.98 65.75
CA ASN A 443 0.58 -25.77 65.47
C ASN A 443 0.92 -25.49 63.98
N ALA A 444 0.11 -24.65 63.31
CA ALA A 444 0.28 -24.28 61.91
C ALA A 444 1.13 -23.01 61.72
N HIS A 445 1.83 -22.92 60.58
CA HIS A 445 2.49 -21.71 60.12
C HIS A 445 1.49 -20.81 59.39
N LEU A 446 1.54 -19.51 59.67
CA LEU A 446 0.74 -18.52 58.97
C LEU A 446 1.44 -18.10 57.68
N ILE A 447 0.78 -18.34 56.54
CA ILE A 447 1.21 -17.94 55.21
C ILE A 447 0.38 -16.73 54.77
N ASP A 448 1.02 -15.58 54.66
CA ASP A 448 0.39 -14.34 54.20
C ASP A 448 0.75 -14.09 52.73
N SER A 449 -0.26 -14.06 51.85
CA SER A 449 -0.05 -13.82 50.42
C SER A 449 0.60 -12.46 50.12
N ALA A 450 0.43 -11.46 50.99
CA ALA A 450 1.02 -10.14 50.83
C ALA A 450 2.55 -10.11 51.01
N THR A 451 3.15 -11.18 51.55
CA THR A 451 4.61 -11.34 51.63
C THR A 451 5.24 -11.70 50.28
N VAL A 452 4.50 -12.41 49.44
CA VAL A 452 4.95 -12.86 48.11
C VAL A 452 4.43 -11.93 47.01
N LEU A 453 3.23 -11.39 47.19
CA LEU A 453 2.57 -10.43 46.29
C LEU A 453 2.24 -9.14 47.05
N PRO A 454 3.25 -8.31 47.36
CA PRO A 454 3.08 -7.13 48.20
C PRO A 454 2.22 -6.06 47.52
N PRO A 455 1.59 -5.17 48.33
CA PRO A 455 0.88 -4.00 47.82
C PRO A 455 1.84 -2.99 47.21
N ASP A 456 1.29 -2.14 46.34
CA ASP A 456 1.99 -0.99 45.76
C ASP A 456 2.30 0.06 46.84
N ILE A 457 3.58 0.26 47.12
CA ILE A 457 4.04 1.20 48.14
C ILE A 457 4.14 2.65 47.62
N SER A 458 3.90 2.85 46.32
CA SER A 458 3.75 4.19 45.73
C SER A 458 2.33 4.74 45.91
N ASP A 459 1.34 3.87 46.19
CA ASP A 459 -0.03 4.27 46.48
C ASP A 459 -0.08 5.16 47.74
N PRO A 460 -0.70 6.35 47.67
CA PRO A 460 -0.71 7.31 48.77
C PRO A 460 -1.56 6.87 49.96
N SER A 461 -2.50 5.94 49.77
CA SER A 461 -3.42 5.50 50.81
C SER A 461 -2.78 4.62 51.88
N GLN A 462 -1.72 3.89 51.53
CA GLN A 462 -1.05 2.87 52.38
C GLN A 462 -2.00 1.81 52.96
N ASP A 463 -3.21 1.69 52.41
CA ASP A 463 -4.22 0.70 52.79
C ASP A 463 -4.13 -0.45 51.80
N ILE A 464 -3.79 -1.66 52.28
CA ILE A 464 -3.64 -2.84 51.42
C ILE A 464 -4.88 -3.13 50.57
N SER A 465 -6.08 -2.84 51.09
CA SER A 465 -7.34 -3.04 50.35
C SER A 465 -7.48 -2.09 49.15
N LYS A 466 -6.69 -1.01 49.13
CA LYS A 466 -6.62 -0.02 48.04
C LYS A 466 -5.35 -0.09 47.24
N ALA A 467 -4.27 -0.65 47.79
CA ALA A 467 -2.94 -0.70 47.19
C ALA A 467 -2.56 -2.11 46.68
N TYR A 468 -3.42 -3.12 46.83
CA TYR A 468 -3.12 -4.47 46.35
C TYR A 468 -2.76 -4.49 44.85
N THR A 469 -1.84 -5.38 44.49
CA THR A 469 -1.33 -5.54 43.12
C THR A 469 -1.96 -6.74 42.41
N HIS A 470 -2.48 -7.70 43.17
CA HIS A 470 -3.00 -8.97 42.66
C HIS A 470 -4.30 -9.38 43.35
N ARG A 471 -5.14 -10.12 42.62
CA ARG A 471 -6.37 -10.72 43.14
C ARG A 471 -6.38 -12.22 42.91
N LEU A 472 -6.99 -12.97 43.83
CA LEU A 472 -7.16 -14.42 43.67
C LEU A 472 -8.06 -14.70 42.45
N SER A 473 -7.61 -15.59 41.58
CA SER A 473 -8.31 -15.96 40.34
C SER A 473 -8.59 -17.45 40.22
N TYR A 474 -7.80 -18.30 40.89
CA TYR A 474 -7.93 -19.73 40.77
C TYR A 474 -7.36 -20.47 41.98
N VAL A 475 -7.85 -21.67 42.23
CA VAL A 475 -7.35 -22.56 43.29
C VAL A 475 -7.30 -23.98 42.75
N ASN A 476 -6.16 -24.65 42.91
CA ASN A 476 -6.03 -26.09 42.71
C ASN A 476 -5.43 -26.76 43.96
N HIS A 477 -5.29 -28.09 43.96
CA HIS A 477 -4.97 -28.86 45.16
C HIS A 477 -3.91 -29.92 44.90
N ILE A 478 -2.85 -29.90 45.72
CA ILE A 478 -1.91 -31.01 45.86
C ILE A 478 -2.52 -31.98 46.85
N SER A 479 -2.78 -33.20 46.40
CA SER A 479 -3.34 -34.26 47.23
C SER A 479 -2.47 -35.51 47.16
N TYR A 480 -2.19 -36.12 48.31
CA TYR A 480 -1.55 -37.43 48.42
C TYR A 480 -2.12 -38.19 49.62
N LEU A 481 -2.45 -39.47 49.41
CA LEU A 481 -2.94 -40.36 50.44
C LEU A 481 -2.19 -41.69 50.38
N ARG A 482 -1.61 -42.09 51.50
CA ARG A 482 -1.12 -43.46 51.74
C ARG A 482 -1.90 -44.04 52.89
N ASP A 483 -2.79 -44.98 52.59
CA ASP A 483 -3.55 -45.73 53.60
C ASP A 483 -3.07 -47.19 53.61
N GLN A 484 -2.18 -47.51 54.55
CA GLN A 484 -1.66 -48.86 54.78
C GLN A 484 -1.89 -49.27 56.24
N SER A 485 -1.83 -50.58 56.52
CA SER A 485 -2.13 -51.12 57.86
C SER A 485 -1.28 -50.57 59.00
N VAL A 486 -0.12 -49.97 58.70
CA VAL A 486 0.85 -49.43 59.67
C VAL A 486 1.12 -47.93 59.49
N ASP A 487 0.83 -47.36 58.32
CA ASP A 487 1.10 -45.95 57.98
C ASP A 487 -0.14 -45.32 57.35
N TYR A 488 -0.55 -44.15 57.86
CA TYR A 488 -1.56 -43.29 57.25
C TYR A 488 -0.94 -41.92 56.98
N ASP A 489 -0.60 -41.63 55.73
CA ASP A 489 -0.10 -40.32 55.34
C ASP A 489 -1.15 -39.58 54.54
N ARG A 490 -1.32 -38.31 54.84
CA ARG A 490 -2.22 -37.45 54.07
C ARG A 490 -1.60 -36.07 53.85
N VAL A 491 -1.60 -35.64 52.60
CA VAL A 491 -1.17 -34.29 52.17
C VAL A 491 -2.33 -33.62 51.44
N GLU A 492 -2.76 -32.44 51.90
CA GLU A 492 -3.80 -31.62 51.25
C GLU A 492 -3.40 -30.14 51.29
N LEU A 493 -2.81 -29.64 50.19
CA LEU A 493 -2.27 -28.28 50.11
C LEU A 493 -2.82 -27.52 48.90
N PRO A 494 -3.37 -26.31 49.09
CA PRO A 494 -3.87 -25.50 47.99
C PRO A 494 -2.73 -24.83 47.20
N ILE A 495 -2.93 -24.69 45.89
CA ILE A 495 -2.13 -23.83 45.00
C ILE A 495 -3.02 -22.66 44.58
N LEU A 496 -2.61 -21.45 44.92
CA LEU A 496 -3.38 -20.24 44.64
C LEU A 496 -2.84 -19.53 43.39
N GLY A 497 -3.71 -19.32 42.40
CA GLY A 497 -3.43 -18.53 41.21
C GLY A 497 -3.95 -17.10 41.36
N TRP A 498 -3.15 -16.13 40.91
CA TRP A 498 -3.39 -14.69 41.10
C TRP A 498 -3.24 -13.91 39.79
N THR A 499 -4.18 -13.02 39.51
CA THR A 499 -4.13 -12.11 38.35
C THR A 499 -3.82 -10.68 38.77
N HIS A 500 -3.14 -9.92 37.91
CA HIS A 500 -2.77 -8.53 38.21
C HIS A 500 -3.99 -7.62 38.28
N ARG A 501 -3.95 -6.61 39.16
CA ARG A 501 -5.09 -5.72 39.42
C ARG A 501 -5.49 -4.86 38.23
N SER A 502 -4.57 -4.59 37.30
CA SER A 502 -4.86 -3.73 36.13
C SER A 502 -5.98 -4.25 35.22
N VAL A 503 -6.30 -5.54 35.26
CA VAL A 503 -7.39 -6.10 34.44
C VAL A 503 -8.76 -5.57 34.88
N SER A 504 -9.52 -5.00 33.95
CA SER A 504 -10.88 -4.47 34.17
C SER A 504 -11.97 -5.53 34.00
N PHE A 505 -13.04 -5.48 34.80
CA PHE A 505 -14.13 -6.46 34.79
C PHE A 505 -15.11 -6.34 33.61
N ASP A 506 -15.14 -5.18 32.95
CA ASP A 506 -16.20 -4.78 32.01
C ASP A 506 -15.71 -4.44 30.60
N ASN A 507 -14.42 -4.64 30.28
CA ASN A 507 -13.82 -4.21 29.01
C ASN A 507 -14.26 -2.77 28.66
N ARG A 508 -14.00 -1.86 29.60
CA ARG A 508 -14.44 -0.47 29.52
C ARG A 508 -13.70 0.27 28.41
N ILE A 509 -14.44 0.96 27.54
CA ILE A 509 -13.88 1.77 26.45
C ILE A 509 -13.99 3.25 26.83
N TYR A 510 -12.84 3.90 26.98
CA TYR A 510 -12.74 5.28 27.44
C TYR A 510 -12.85 6.28 26.28
N PRO A 511 -13.41 7.49 26.48
CA PRO A 511 -13.57 8.48 25.42
C PRO A 511 -12.34 9.36 25.20
N ASP A 512 -11.42 9.38 26.16
CA ASP A 512 -10.29 10.31 26.28
C ASP A 512 -8.91 9.64 26.25
N LYS A 513 -8.87 8.30 26.15
CA LYS A 513 -7.64 7.51 26.09
C LYS A 513 -7.73 6.30 25.18
N ILE A 514 -6.58 5.87 24.67
CA ILE A 514 -6.44 4.61 23.91
C ILE A 514 -6.74 3.47 24.88
N THR A 515 -7.69 2.60 24.52
CA THR A 515 -8.04 1.44 25.32
C THR A 515 -7.49 0.17 24.67
N GLN A 516 -6.51 -0.48 25.31
CA GLN A 516 -6.01 -1.79 24.89
C GLN A 516 -6.81 -2.90 25.58
N ILE A 517 -7.44 -3.77 24.80
CA ILE A 517 -8.14 -4.96 25.27
C ILE A 517 -7.38 -6.21 24.79
N PRO A 518 -6.71 -6.95 25.70
CA PRO A 518 -6.07 -8.22 25.35
C PRO A 518 -7.08 -9.20 24.76
N ALA A 519 -6.68 -9.93 23.71
CA ALA A 519 -7.59 -10.77 22.95
C ALA A 519 -8.16 -11.94 23.78
N VAL A 520 -7.43 -12.36 24.82
CA VAL A 520 -7.84 -13.39 25.79
C VAL A 520 -8.92 -12.93 26.77
N LYS A 521 -9.32 -11.65 26.76
CA LYS A 521 -10.51 -11.16 27.49
C LYS A 521 -11.82 -11.35 26.72
N SER A 522 -11.79 -12.02 25.57
CA SER A 522 -12.98 -12.48 24.89
C SER A 522 -13.78 -13.47 25.74
N TYR A 523 -15.08 -13.57 25.51
CA TYR A 523 -15.96 -14.54 26.19
C TYR A 523 -16.20 -15.81 25.36
N PHE A 524 -15.91 -15.74 24.06
CA PHE A 524 -16.10 -16.83 23.12
C PHE A 524 -14.97 -16.82 22.10
N LEU A 525 -14.46 -18.01 21.81
CA LEU A 525 -13.51 -18.29 20.73
C LEU A 525 -14.11 -19.32 19.79
N ASN A 526 -13.76 -19.24 18.51
CA ASN A 526 -14.06 -20.31 17.58
C ASN A 526 -13.18 -21.55 17.85
N ASP A 527 -13.68 -22.75 17.54
CA ASP A 527 -12.97 -24.03 17.72
C ASP A 527 -11.60 -24.10 17.04
N THR A 528 -11.35 -23.27 16.02
CA THR A 528 -10.05 -23.20 15.32
C THR A 528 -9.02 -22.31 16.01
N VAL A 529 -9.38 -21.65 17.11
CA VAL A 529 -8.50 -20.73 17.84
C VAL A 529 -7.90 -21.45 19.04
N LYS A 530 -6.58 -21.45 19.11
CA LYS A 530 -5.83 -21.90 20.27
C LYS A 530 -5.39 -20.70 21.09
N ILE A 531 -5.24 -20.91 22.39
CA ILE A 531 -4.65 -19.94 23.29
C ILE A 531 -3.24 -20.41 23.58
N ILE A 532 -2.26 -19.52 23.39
CA ILE A 532 -0.84 -19.84 23.60
C ILE A 532 -0.22 -18.84 24.57
N LYS A 533 0.86 -19.26 25.23
CA LYS A 533 1.63 -18.39 26.12
C LYS A 533 2.47 -17.41 25.30
N SER A 534 2.60 -16.19 25.79
CA SER A 534 3.55 -15.20 25.30
C SER A 534 4.33 -14.63 26.47
N ASP A 535 5.63 -14.48 26.32
CA ASP A 535 6.50 -13.98 27.38
C ASP A 535 6.67 -12.45 27.34
N SER A 536 6.24 -11.80 26.27
CA SER A 536 6.42 -10.35 26.03
C SER A 536 5.12 -9.56 25.90
N CYS A 537 3.96 -10.20 26.02
CA CYS A 537 2.65 -9.56 25.83
C CYS A 537 1.86 -9.36 27.14
N GLY A 538 2.47 -9.66 28.30
CA GLY A 538 1.82 -9.49 29.61
C GLY A 538 0.69 -10.50 29.89
N GLY A 539 0.57 -11.54 29.06
CA GLY A 539 -0.46 -12.56 29.14
C GLY A 539 -0.46 -13.52 27.95
N ASN A 540 -1.49 -14.36 27.90
CA ASN A 540 -1.69 -15.28 26.77
C ASN A 540 -2.21 -14.53 25.54
N ILE A 541 -1.98 -15.10 24.36
CA ILE A 541 -2.45 -14.57 23.06
C ILE A 541 -3.24 -15.65 22.29
N LEU A 542 -3.90 -15.25 21.21
CA LEU A 542 -4.66 -16.15 20.36
C LEU A 542 -3.82 -16.59 19.16
N GLU A 543 -3.80 -17.89 18.86
CA GLU A 543 -3.28 -18.48 17.63
C GLU A 543 -4.45 -19.01 16.79
N VAL A 544 -4.56 -18.54 15.55
CA VAL A 544 -5.64 -18.88 14.63
C VAL A 544 -5.04 -19.63 13.46
N ASN A 545 -5.36 -20.91 13.33
CA ASN A 545 -4.91 -21.76 12.21
C ASN A 545 -6.08 -21.98 11.25
N ARG A 546 -6.08 -21.42 10.03
CA ARG A 546 -7.29 -21.53 9.18
C ARG A 546 -7.14 -21.39 7.65
N LYS A 547 -8.10 -22.05 6.96
CA LYS A 547 -8.43 -21.97 5.51
C LYS A 547 -9.74 -21.21 5.17
N THR A 548 -10.80 -21.22 6.00
CA THR A 548 -12.12 -20.63 5.64
C THR A 548 -12.86 -19.97 6.80
N ILE A 549 -13.45 -18.78 6.60
CA ILE A 549 -14.11 -17.93 7.61
C ILE A 549 -15.34 -18.63 8.25
N PRO A 550 -15.46 -18.75 9.59
CA PRO A 550 -16.72 -19.09 10.24
C PRO A 550 -17.61 -17.84 10.37
N ASN A 551 -18.93 -18.02 10.33
CA ASN A 551 -19.87 -16.91 10.54
C ASN A 551 -19.76 -16.24 11.94
N ASN A 552 -19.14 -16.89 12.93
CA ASN A 552 -19.18 -16.48 14.34
C ASN A 552 -17.98 -15.66 14.84
N GLY A 553 -17.05 -15.25 13.96
CA GLY A 553 -15.85 -14.48 14.32
C GLY A 553 -14.72 -15.33 14.92
N ILE A 554 -13.53 -14.75 15.04
CA ILE A 554 -12.35 -15.36 15.69
C ILE A 554 -12.51 -15.31 17.21
N CYS A 555 -12.78 -14.12 17.73
CA CYS A 555 -12.95 -13.85 19.15
C CYS A 555 -14.02 -12.78 19.35
N ASN A 556 -14.86 -12.97 20.38
CA ASN A 556 -16.01 -12.10 20.66
C ASN A 556 -15.88 -11.44 22.02
N PHE A 557 -16.18 -10.14 22.09
CA PHE A 557 -16.05 -9.31 23.29
C PHE A 557 -17.38 -8.68 23.67
N TYR A 558 -17.66 -8.65 24.97
CA TYR A 558 -18.65 -7.74 25.54
C TYR A 558 -17.93 -6.46 25.97
N LEU A 559 -18.30 -5.34 25.35
CA LEU A 559 -17.68 -4.03 25.57
C LEU A 559 -18.59 -3.13 26.43
N THR A 560 -17.97 -2.21 27.17
CA THR A 560 -18.67 -1.19 27.98
C THR A 560 -18.18 0.21 27.61
N PRO A 561 -18.71 0.84 26.55
CA PRO A 561 -18.36 2.21 26.20
C PRO A 561 -18.91 3.21 27.22
N ILE A 562 -18.06 4.12 27.70
CA ILE A 562 -18.49 5.19 28.63
C ILE A 562 -19.39 6.20 27.91
N GLU A 563 -18.99 6.59 26.69
CA GLU A 563 -19.75 7.50 25.84
C GLU A 563 -20.23 6.78 24.58
N LYS A 564 -21.56 6.66 24.43
CA LYS A 564 -22.16 5.88 23.34
C LYS A 564 -21.99 6.50 21.95
N GLN A 565 -21.73 7.80 21.85
CA GLN A 565 -21.62 8.52 20.56
C GLN A 565 -20.17 8.86 20.20
N ARG A 566 -19.20 8.48 21.04
CA ARG A 566 -17.79 8.74 20.78
C ARG A 566 -17.32 7.89 19.59
N ARG A 567 -16.57 8.51 18.68
CA ARG A 567 -15.98 7.82 17.53
C ARG A 567 -14.65 7.20 17.90
N TYR A 568 -14.41 5.99 17.41
CA TYR A 568 -13.16 5.26 17.60
C TYR A 568 -12.61 4.78 16.27
N THR A 569 -11.30 4.80 16.12
CA THR A 569 -10.62 3.92 15.15
C THR A 569 -10.12 2.68 15.88
N ILE A 570 -10.10 1.54 15.19
CA ILE A 570 -9.66 0.27 15.77
C ILE A 570 -8.29 -0.09 15.22
N ARG A 571 -7.37 -0.42 16.10
CA ARG A 571 -6.06 -0.95 15.74
C ARG A 571 -5.89 -2.35 16.35
N VAL A 572 -5.33 -3.29 15.61
CA VAL A 572 -5.08 -4.66 16.10
C VAL A 572 -3.58 -4.93 16.04
N ARG A 573 -3.02 -5.42 17.15
CA ARG A 573 -1.64 -5.91 17.21
C ARG A 573 -1.62 -7.40 16.89
N TYR A 574 -0.98 -7.77 15.78
CA TYR A 574 -1.04 -9.11 15.22
C TYR A 574 0.33 -9.58 14.70
N ALA A 575 0.50 -10.89 14.56
CA ALA A 575 1.56 -11.51 13.77
C ALA A 575 0.94 -12.46 12.73
N ALA A 576 1.52 -12.57 11.54
CA ALA A 576 0.94 -13.32 10.43
C ALA A 576 2.01 -14.03 9.60
N THR A 577 1.74 -15.28 9.25
CA THR A 577 2.62 -16.11 8.42
C THR A 577 2.47 -15.86 6.91
N LYS A 578 1.39 -15.19 6.50
CA LYS A 578 1.05 -14.79 5.12
C LYS A 578 0.24 -13.50 5.10
N GLU A 579 0.06 -12.96 3.91
CA GLU A 579 -0.85 -11.85 3.63
C GLU A 579 -2.32 -12.29 3.73
N GLY A 580 -3.19 -11.37 4.13
CA GLY A 580 -4.61 -11.63 4.34
C GLY A 580 -5.41 -10.34 4.46
N ASN A 581 -6.66 -10.47 4.89
CA ASN A 581 -7.53 -9.35 5.25
C ASN A 581 -8.02 -9.49 6.69
N MET A 582 -8.23 -8.39 7.39
CA MET A 582 -8.81 -8.33 8.74
C MET A 582 -9.95 -7.31 8.78
N TYR A 583 -11.04 -7.65 9.46
CA TYR A 583 -12.19 -6.77 9.64
C TYR A 583 -12.91 -7.04 10.96
N THR A 584 -13.89 -6.20 11.25
CA THR A 584 -14.75 -6.36 12.44
C THR A 584 -16.20 -6.56 12.03
N SER A 585 -17.02 -7.01 12.99
CA SER A 585 -18.48 -7.13 12.81
C SER A 585 -19.15 -5.84 12.32
N ASN A 586 -18.57 -4.67 12.62
CA ASN A 586 -19.19 -3.37 12.36
C ASN A 586 -18.74 -2.73 11.05
N THR A 587 -17.66 -3.20 10.44
CA THR A 587 -17.03 -2.56 9.26
C THR A 587 -17.46 -3.20 7.93
N GLY A 588 -18.38 -4.19 7.95
CA GLY A 588 -18.79 -4.94 6.75
C GLY A 588 -17.76 -5.99 6.31
N SER A 589 -17.98 -6.61 5.14
CA SER A 589 -17.12 -7.67 4.58
C SER A 589 -15.87 -7.16 3.84
N THR A 590 -15.71 -5.85 3.67
CA THR A 590 -14.52 -5.22 3.08
C THR A 590 -13.41 -5.20 4.11
N GLY A 591 -12.56 -6.24 4.08
CA GLY A 591 -11.43 -6.35 5.00
C GLY A 591 -10.25 -5.47 4.64
N VAL A 592 -9.51 -5.05 5.67
CA VAL A 592 -8.26 -4.30 5.54
C VAL A 592 -7.11 -5.27 5.32
N TYR A 593 -6.30 -5.01 4.31
CA TYR A 593 -5.12 -5.80 4.01
C TYR A 593 -4.15 -5.86 5.19
N ILE A 594 -3.70 -7.06 5.51
CA ILE A 594 -2.64 -7.35 6.47
C ILE A 594 -1.50 -8.07 5.78
N GLU A 595 -0.28 -7.68 6.12
CA GLU A 595 0.95 -8.21 5.52
C GLU A 595 1.50 -9.41 6.28
N LYS A 596 2.34 -10.20 5.63
CA LYS A 596 3.16 -11.22 6.30
C LYS A 596 4.17 -10.54 7.24
N THR A 597 4.28 -11.02 8.47
CA THR A 597 5.20 -10.48 9.48
C THR A 597 6.23 -11.49 9.98
N MET A 598 5.99 -12.80 9.79
CA MET A 598 6.90 -13.85 10.22
C MET A 598 6.83 -15.08 9.30
N ASP A 599 7.81 -15.97 9.41
CA ASP A 599 7.79 -17.27 8.72
C ASP A 599 7.03 -18.34 9.53
N PRO A 600 6.34 -19.29 8.87
CA PRO A 600 5.73 -20.44 9.55
C PRO A 600 6.74 -21.19 10.42
N GLY A 601 6.38 -21.44 11.68
CA GLY A 601 7.23 -22.15 12.65
C GLY A 601 8.36 -21.31 13.26
N GLY A 602 8.48 -20.03 12.93
CA GLY A 602 9.40 -19.11 13.60
C GLY A 602 8.95 -18.75 15.02
N ASP A 603 9.91 -18.34 15.86
CA ASP A 603 9.63 -17.86 17.21
C ASP A 603 8.88 -16.51 17.19
N LEU A 604 8.00 -16.32 18.18
CA LEU A 604 7.30 -15.05 18.39
C LEU A 604 8.21 -14.07 19.14
N ASN A 605 8.99 -13.32 18.37
CA ASN A 605 9.83 -12.23 18.84
C ASN A 605 9.08 -10.90 18.74
N TYR A 606 9.66 -9.80 19.26
CA TYR A 606 9.05 -8.48 19.20
C TYR A 606 8.65 -8.08 17.77
N ASN A 607 9.58 -8.23 16.82
CA ASN A 607 9.37 -7.87 15.41
C ASN A 607 8.43 -8.81 14.64
N SER A 608 8.03 -9.94 15.22
CA SER A 608 6.98 -10.77 14.62
C SER A 608 5.62 -10.04 14.64
N PHE A 609 5.43 -9.07 15.54
CA PHE A 609 4.17 -8.32 15.65
C PHE A 609 4.19 -7.00 14.86
N LYS A 610 3.08 -6.72 14.18
CA LYS A 610 2.77 -5.41 13.59
C LYS A 610 1.39 -4.94 14.02
N TYR A 611 1.06 -3.71 13.63
CA TYR A 611 -0.25 -3.11 13.87
C TYR A 611 -0.98 -2.91 12.54
N VAL A 612 -2.29 -3.19 12.53
CA VAL A 612 -3.19 -2.81 11.43
C VAL A 612 -4.30 -1.92 11.99
N THR A 613 -4.53 -0.77 11.36
CA THR A 613 -5.67 0.10 11.66
C THR A 613 -6.81 -0.24 10.71
N LEU A 614 -7.98 -0.57 11.26
CA LEU A 614 -9.16 -0.95 10.50
C LEU A 614 -9.87 0.33 10.02
N GLY A 615 -9.95 0.52 8.70
CA GLY A 615 -9.98 1.83 8.02
C GLY A 615 -11.24 2.69 8.14
N THR A 616 -12.21 2.32 8.98
CA THR A 616 -13.43 3.14 9.21
C THR A 616 -13.59 3.40 10.69
N THR A 617 -13.91 4.66 11.03
CA THR A 617 -14.26 5.00 12.41
C THR A 617 -15.63 4.42 12.76
N ILE A 618 -15.81 4.04 14.02
CA ILE A 618 -17.06 3.49 14.54
C ILE A 618 -17.57 4.36 15.67
N SER A 619 -18.86 4.69 15.64
CA SER A 619 -19.56 5.40 16.73
C SER A 619 -20.44 4.45 17.57
N ASP A 620 -21.02 3.43 16.93
CA ASP A 620 -22.00 2.53 17.57
C ASP A 620 -21.35 1.20 17.99
N LEU A 621 -20.55 1.24 19.06
CA LEU A 621 -19.97 0.02 19.63
C LEU A 621 -21.08 -0.90 20.20
N PRO A 622 -21.06 -2.21 19.88
CA PRO A 622 -22.05 -3.14 20.41
C PRO A 622 -21.87 -3.29 21.92
N VAL A 623 -22.97 -3.08 22.65
CA VAL A 623 -23.03 -3.24 24.12
C VAL A 623 -23.79 -4.51 24.44
N TYR A 624 -23.46 -5.15 25.56
CA TYR A 624 -24.14 -6.34 26.08
C TYR A 624 -25.68 -6.24 25.96
N PRO A 625 -26.39 -7.28 25.47
CA PRO A 625 -25.90 -8.62 25.16
C PRO A 625 -25.32 -8.79 23.73
N ASN A 626 -25.18 -7.71 22.96
CA ASN A 626 -24.48 -7.75 21.67
C ASN A 626 -22.96 -7.77 21.89
N TYR A 627 -22.23 -8.28 20.92
CA TYR A 627 -20.78 -8.47 21.02
C TYR A 627 -20.05 -7.83 19.84
N PHE A 628 -18.78 -7.51 20.08
CA PHE A 628 -17.82 -7.08 19.08
C PHE A 628 -16.96 -8.27 18.65
N SER A 629 -16.72 -8.43 17.35
CA SER A 629 -15.94 -9.55 16.80
C SER A 629 -14.85 -9.10 15.85
N ILE A 630 -13.72 -9.81 15.90
CA ILE A 630 -12.64 -9.74 14.90
C ILE A 630 -12.75 -10.92 13.93
N TYR A 631 -12.53 -10.64 12.65
CA TYR A 631 -12.51 -11.60 11.56
C TYR A 631 -11.22 -11.47 10.77
N SER A 632 -10.77 -12.56 10.17
CA SER A 632 -9.69 -12.53 9.20
C SER A 632 -9.80 -13.63 8.16
N SER A 633 -9.28 -13.38 6.97
CA SER A 633 -9.28 -14.29 5.82
C SER A 633 -7.95 -14.25 5.07
N SER A 634 -7.53 -15.38 4.51
CA SER A 634 -6.39 -15.42 3.58
C SER A 634 -6.82 -14.92 2.19
N LEU A 635 -5.87 -14.41 1.41
CA LEU A 635 -6.10 -14.06 0.01
C LEU A 635 -6.04 -15.27 -0.95
N ASN A 636 -5.33 -16.34 -0.57
CA ASN A 636 -4.92 -17.41 -1.51
C ASN A 636 -5.31 -18.83 -1.07
N ASP A 637 -6.32 -19.03 -0.21
CA ASP A 637 -6.86 -20.34 0.23
C ASP A 637 -5.83 -21.39 0.72
N THR A 638 -4.64 -20.95 1.16
CA THR A 638 -3.57 -21.82 1.68
C THR A 638 -3.46 -21.76 3.21
N ASP A 639 -2.76 -22.71 3.83
CA ASP A 639 -2.55 -22.73 5.29
C ASP A 639 -1.97 -21.39 5.77
N TYR A 640 -2.70 -20.74 6.66
CA TYR A 640 -2.45 -19.40 7.14
C TYR A 640 -2.66 -19.36 8.65
N THR A 641 -1.62 -18.90 9.37
CA THR A 641 -1.65 -18.72 10.82
C THR A 641 -1.53 -17.25 11.17
N ILE A 642 -2.44 -16.77 12.03
CA ILE A 642 -2.42 -15.43 12.64
C ILE A 642 -2.30 -15.57 14.15
N TYR A 643 -1.52 -14.69 14.75
CA TYR A 643 -1.51 -14.47 16.18
C TYR A 643 -2.13 -13.11 16.50
N ILE A 644 -3.05 -13.05 17.47
CA ILE A 644 -3.69 -11.81 17.91
C ILE A 644 -3.36 -11.58 19.38
N ASP A 645 -2.66 -10.48 19.64
CA ASP A 645 -2.31 -10.05 21.00
C ASP A 645 -3.46 -9.24 21.62
N ARG A 646 -3.79 -8.09 21.01
CA ARG A 646 -4.75 -7.13 21.55
C ARG A 646 -5.44 -6.29 20.49
N ILE A 647 -6.58 -5.75 20.88
CA ILE A 647 -7.40 -4.81 20.11
C ILE A 647 -7.34 -3.47 20.82
N GLU A 648 -7.15 -2.39 20.07
CA GLU A 648 -6.99 -1.04 20.59
C GLU A 648 -8.10 -0.14 20.04
N PHE A 649 -8.84 0.49 20.94
CA PHE A 649 -9.86 1.48 20.61
C PHE A 649 -9.26 2.87 20.84
N ILE A 650 -9.06 3.61 19.76
CA ILE A 650 -8.41 4.93 19.77
C ILE A 650 -9.51 5.97 19.57
N PRO A 651 -9.84 6.80 20.57
CA PRO A 651 -10.85 7.84 20.40
C PRO A 651 -10.38 8.87 19.38
N VAL A 652 -11.28 9.26 18.49
CA VAL A 652 -10.99 10.21 17.42
C VAL A 652 -11.96 11.39 17.45
N ASP A 653 -11.49 12.56 17.06
CA ASP A 653 -12.34 13.75 16.92
C ASP A 653 -13.21 13.68 15.65
N GLU A 654 -14.19 14.57 15.59
CA GLU A 654 -15.16 14.66 14.49
C GLU A 654 -14.48 14.88 13.12
N ASN A 655 -13.29 15.48 13.12
CA ASN A 655 -12.55 15.85 11.91
C ASN A 655 -11.44 14.85 11.54
N TYR A 656 -11.33 13.73 12.25
CA TYR A 656 -10.25 12.77 12.09
C TYR A 656 -10.10 12.25 10.65
N GLU A 657 -11.20 11.83 10.02
CA GLU A 657 -11.17 11.35 8.63
C GLU A 657 -10.69 12.44 7.66
N LYS A 658 -11.10 13.69 7.89
CA LYS A 658 -10.66 14.84 7.07
C LYS A 658 -9.18 15.15 7.28
N ARG A 659 -8.65 14.98 8.50
CA ARG A 659 -7.20 15.12 8.80
C ARG A 659 -6.39 13.98 8.18
N MET A 660 -6.83 12.74 8.31
CA MET A 660 -6.20 11.58 7.67
C MET A 660 -6.15 11.74 6.15
N GLN A 661 -7.21 12.29 5.56
CA GLN A 661 -7.24 12.62 4.13
C GLN A 661 -6.22 13.70 3.76
N LEU A 662 -6.04 14.74 4.59
CA LEU A 662 -4.99 15.73 4.41
C LEU A 662 -3.60 15.09 4.46
N GLU A 663 -3.33 14.25 5.46
CA GLU A 663 -2.04 13.56 5.60
C GLU A 663 -1.76 12.61 4.42
N LYS A 664 -2.77 11.85 3.97
CA LYS A 664 -2.69 11.00 2.75
C LYS A 664 -2.30 11.86 1.53
N ALA A 665 -2.94 13.02 1.36
CA ALA A 665 -2.65 13.94 0.26
C ALA A 665 -1.25 14.56 0.37
N GLN A 666 -0.81 14.98 1.56
CA GLN A 666 0.54 15.51 1.79
C GLN A 666 1.62 14.49 1.44
N LYS A 667 1.48 13.25 1.93
CA LYS A 667 2.41 12.16 1.65
C LYS A 667 2.45 11.84 0.14
N ALA A 668 1.29 11.77 -0.50
CA ALA A 668 1.19 11.49 -1.93
C ALA A 668 1.84 12.60 -2.79
N VAL A 669 1.64 13.87 -2.45
CA VAL A 669 2.28 15.00 -3.14
C VAL A 669 3.80 15.00 -2.94
N ASN A 670 4.27 14.77 -1.72
CA ASN A 670 5.71 14.71 -1.43
C ASN A 670 6.41 13.58 -2.21
N ALA A 671 5.75 12.45 -2.39
CA ALA A 671 6.28 11.30 -3.13
C ALA A 671 6.43 11.55 -4.65
N LEU A 672 5.84 12.62 -5.21
CA LEU A 672 5.99 12.94 -6.64
C LEU A 672 7.41 13.42 -7.01
N PHE A 673 8.14 13.99 -6.04
CA PHE A 673 9.35 14.76 -6.31
C PHE A 673 10.64 14.04 -5.91
N THR A 674 11.75 14.41 -6.54
CA THR A 674 13.11 14.11 -6.07
C THR A 674 13.47 14.97 -4.85
N ALA A 675 14.55 14.62 -4.14
CA ALA A 675 15.07 15.43 -3.04
C ALA A 675 15.29 16.90 -3.49
N GLY A 676 14.74 17.85 -2.73
CA GLY A 676 14.77 19.28 -3.08
C GLY A 676 13.61 19.80 -3.95
N ARG A 677 12.72 18.91 -4.43
CA ARG A 677 11.52 19.27 -5.22
C ARG A 677 11.78 19.97 -6.57
N HIS A 678 12.94 19.77 -7.18
CA HIS A 678 13.27 20.40 -8.47
C HIS A 678 12.92 19.55 -9.70
N ALA A 679 12.66 18.25 -9.51
CA ALA A 679 12.28 17.33 -10.58
C ALA A 679 11.27 16.30 -10.06
N LEU A 680 10.55 15.66 -10.98
CA LEU A 680 9.74 14.47 -10.67
C LEU A 680 10.65 13.25 -10.53
N GLN A 681 10.25 12.29 -9.69
CA GLN A 681 10.91 10.97 -9.69
C GLN A 681 10.69 10.28 -11.05
N THR A 682 11.69 9.52 -11.52
CA THR A 682 11.67 8.89 -12.87
C THR A 682 10.47 7.96 -13.08
N GLY A 683 10.08 7.22 -12.04
CA GLY A 683 8.94 6.30 -12.06
C GLY A 683 7.56 6.97 -12.01
N VAL A 684 7.46 8.25 -11.63
CA VAL A 684 6.18 8.96 -11.53
C VAL A 684 5.65 9.22 -12.94
N THR A 685 4.46 8.71 -13.27
CA THR A 685 3.77 8.93 -14.55
C THR A 685 2.90 10.17 -14.53
N ASP A 686 2.54 10.70 -15.70
CA ASP A 686 1.59 11.81 -15.82
C ASP A 686 0.22 11.47 -15.20
N PHE A 687 -0.26 10.24 -15.42
CA PHE A 687 -1.47 9.72 -14.77
C PHE A 687 -1.37 9.75 -13.25
N LYS A 688 -0.22 9.34 -12.67
CA LYS A 688 -0.04 9.36 -11.22
C LYS A 688 -0.12 10.78 -10.65
N VAL A 689 0.40 11.78 -11.36
CA VAL A 689 0.28 13.19 -10.96
C VAL A 689 -1.20 13.61 -10.91
N ASP A 690 -2.00 13.18 -11.89
CA ASP A 690 -3.45 13.45 -11.91
C ASP A 690 -4.18 12.78 -10.74
N GLN A 691 -3.87 11.51 -10.44
CA GLN A 691 -4.44 10.79 -9.31
C GLN A 691 -4.11 11.45 -7.96
N VAL A 692 -2.87 11.92 -7.78
CA VAL A 692 -2.49 12.70 -6.59
C VAL A 692 -3.20 14.05 -6.57
N SER A 693 -3.45 14.66 -7.73
CA SER A 693 -4.23 15.89 -7.79
C SER A 693 -5.69 15.66 -7.40
N ILE A 694 -6.28 14.50 -7.70
CA ILE A 694 -7.61 14.10 -7.23
C ILE A 694 -7.62 13.99 -5.69
N LEU A 695 -6.62 13.32 -5.08
CA LEU A 695 -6.50 13.24 -3.61
C LEU A 695 -6.52 14.62 -2.95
N VAL A 696 -5.78 15.57 -3.54
CA VAL A 696 -5.71 16.95 -3.04
C VAL A 696 -7.06 17.67 -3.17
N ASP A 697 -7.82 17.42 -4.23
CA ASP A 697 -9.14 18.03 -4.40
C ASP A 697 -10.15 17.51 -3.37
N CYS A 698 -9.96 16.28 -2.88
CA CYS A 698 -10.80 15.70 -1.83
C CYS A 698 -10.54 16.28 -0.44
N VAL A 699 -9.38 16.93 -0.19
CA VAL A 699 -9.08 17.59 1.09
C VAL A 699 -10.14 18.65 1.42
N SER A 700 -10.61 18.66 2.66
CA SER A 700 -11.62 19.63 3.12
C SER A 700 -11.12 21.07 3.00
N LYS A 701 -11.77 21.87 2.15
CA LYS A 701 -11.49 23.31 2.01
C LYS A 701 -11.95 24.11 3.23
N GLU A 702 -12.98 23.64 3.93
CA GLU A 702 -13.53 24.31 5.11
C GLU A 702 -12.57 24.23 6.30
N LEU A 703 -11.91 23.09 6.48
CA LEU A 703 -10.99 22.87 7.60
C LEU A 703 -9.54 23.25 7.28
N TYR A 704 -9.07 22.94 6.07
CA TYR A 704 -7.66 23.07 5.68
C TYR A 704 -7.46 23.93 4.42
N PRO A 705 -7.97 25.18 4.38
CA PRO A 705 -7.93 26.00 3.17
C PRO A 705 -6.49 26.35 2.74
N ASN A 706 -5.57 26.53 3.69
CA ASN A 706 -4.19 26.93 3.41
C ASN A 706 -3.36 25.76 2.91
N GLU A 707 -3.44 24.63 3.60
CA GLU A 707 -2.75 23.38 3.30
C GLU A 707 -3.25 22.82 1.97
N LYS A 708 -4.57 22.80 1.74
CA LYS A 708 -5.14 22.44 0.44
C LYS A 708 -4.58 23.32 -0.67
N ARG A 709 -4.55 24.64 -0.48
CA ARG A 709 -4.00 25.57 -1.48
C ARG A 709 -2.52 25.32 -1.75
N GLU A 710 -1.72 25.04 -0.72
CA GLU A 710 -0.31 24.70 -0.87
C GLU A 710 -0.12 23.40 -1.65
N LEU A 711 -0.84 22.34 -1.29
CA LEU A 711 -0.81 21.07 -2.00
C LEU A 711 -1.28 21.20 -3.44
N GLN A 712 -2.31 22.02 -3.70
CA GLN A 712 -2.76 22.33 -5.06
C GLN A 712 -1.68 23.05 -5.87
N ASN A 713 -0.94 23.97 -5.26
CA ASN A 713 0.17 24.65 -5.94
C ASN A 713 1.32 23.67 -6.26
N LEU A 714 1.65 22.78 -5.32
CA LEU A 714 2.68 21.76 -5.49
C LEU A 714 2.29 20.75 -6.58
N VAL A 715 1.07 20.20 -6.56
CA VAL A 715 0.65 19.23 -7.58
C VAL A 715 0.51 19.88 -8.96
N LYS A 716 0.09 21.15 -9.06
CA LYS A 716 0.14 21.92 -10.31
C LYS A 716 1.57 22.18 -10.79
N TYR A 717 2.52 22.33 -9.87
CA TYR A 717 3.94 22.41 -10.23
C TYR A 717 4.47 21.06 -10.73
N ALA A 718 4.12 19.95 -10.07
CA ALA A 718 4.41 18.60 -10.55
C ALA A 718 3.86 18.36 -11.96
N LYS A 719 2.63 18.78 -12.24
CA LYS A 719 2.04 18.66 -13.60
C LYS A 719 2.81 19.47 -14.65
N ARG A 720 3.26 20.68 -14.32
CA ARG A 720 4.13 21.49 -15.20
C ARG A 720 5.48 20.82 -15.46
N LEU A 721 6.07 20.17 -14.45
CA LEU A 721 7.29 19.37 -14.64
C LEU A 721 7.04 18.14 -15.52
N SER A 722 5.87 17.49 -15.38
CA SER A 722 5.43 16.39 -16.26
C SER A 722 5.39 16.84 -17.73
N TYR A 723 4.76 17.99 -18.00
CA TYR A 723 4.75 18.58 -19.34
C TYR A 723 6.14 18.99 -19.83
N SER A 724 6.98 19.55 -18.95
CA SER A 724 8.32 19.98 -19.33
C SER A 724 9.24 18.82 -19.73
N ARG A 725 9.06 17.62 -19.17
CA ARG A 725 9.85 16.44 -19.55
C ARG A 725 9.25 15.65 -20.71
N ASN A 726 7.97 15.89 -21.02
CA ASN A 726 7.27 15.21 -22.11
C ASN A 726 7.75 15.77 -23.45
N LEU A 727 8.21 14.90 -24.34
CA LEU A 727 8.72 15.29 -25.65
C LEU A 727 7.59 15.47 -26.68
N LEU A 728 6.40 14.94 -26.40
CA LEU A 728 5.20 15.15 -27.19
C LEU A 728 4.76 16.61 -27.11
N LEU A 729 4.48 17.18 -28.28
CA LEU A 729 3.77 18.44 -28.46
C LEU A 729 2.27 18.20 -28.28
N ASP A 730 1.56 19.24 -27.83
CA ASP A 730 0.13 19.18 -27.51
C ASP A 730 -0.26 17.94 -26.66
N PRO A 731 0.28 17.80 -25.43
CA PRO A 731 -0.06 16.67 -24.55
C PRO A 731 -1.50 16.72 -24.03
N THR A 732 -2.23 17.81 -24.29
CA THR A 732 -3.63 18.02 -23.90
C THR A 732 -4.61 17.83 -25.05
N PHE A 733 -4.13 17.55 -26.27
CA PHE A 733 -4.94 17.29 -27.46
C PHE A 733 -5.81 18.49 -27.87
N ASP A 734 -5.40 19.72 -27.55
CA ASP A 734 -6.18 20.92 -27.80
C ASP A 734 -6.18 21.31 -29.30
N SER A 735 -5.23 20.80 -30.09
CA SER A 735 -4.94 21.29 -31.43
C SER A 735 -4.67 20.19 -32.47
N ILE A 736 -5.29 19.00 -32.32
CA ILE A 736 -5.17 17.91 -33.32
C ILE A 736 -5.53 18.44 -34.72
N ASN A 737 -4.66 18.17 -35.71
CA ASN A 737 -4.75 18.64 -37.09
C ASN A 737 -4.66 20.17 -37.28
N SER A 738 -4.18 20.92 -36.29
CA SER A 738 -3.95 22.36 -36.42
C SER A 738 -2.78 22.65 -37.37
N SER A 739 -2.92 23.68 -38.21
CA SER A 739 -1.82 24.22 -39.02
C SER A 739 -0.82 25.06 -38.22
N ASP A 740 -1.24 25.52 -37.03
CA ASP A 740 -0.47 26.47 -36.22
C ASP A 740 0.49 25.77 -35.25
N GLU A 741 0.20 24.50 -34.92
CA GLU A 741 1.00 23.66 -34.04
C GLU A 741 1.37 22.36 -34.75
N ASN A 742 2.67 22.12 -34.95
CA ASN A 742 3.19 20.85 -35.48
C ASN A 742 3.10 19.71 -34.45
N GLY A 743 1.91 19.49 -33.89
CA GLY A 743 1.62 18.49 -32.86
C GLY A 743 1.06 17.19 -33.45
N TRP A 744 -0.18 16.89 -33.09
CA TRP A 744 -0.85 15.65 -33.46
C TRP A 744 -1.58 15.72 -34.80
N TYR A 745 -1.46 14.65 -35.58
CA TYR A 745 -2.19 14.43 -36.82
C TYR A 745 -3.08 13.21 -36.69
N GLY A 746 -4.39 13.39 -36.90
CA GLY A 746 -5.40 12.37 -36.65
C GLY A 746 -6.37 12.16 -37.82
N SER A 747 -6.87 10.95 -37.97
CA SER A 747 -7.95 10.62 -38.90
C SER A 747 -9.33 11.05 -38.37
N ASN A 748 -10.37 10.81 -39.17
CA ASN A 748 -11.74 10.74 -38.66
C ASN A 748 -11.89 9.55 -37.70
N GLY A 749 -12.87 9.57 -36.79
CA GLY A 749 -13.09 8.50 -35.80
C GLY A 749 -12.39 8.69 -34.45
N ILE A 750 -11.81 9.88 -34.22
CA ILE A 750 -11.24 10.30 -32.93
C ILE A 750 -12.18 11.31 -32.29
N ALA A 751 -12.55 11.07 -31.03
CA ALA A 751 -13.21 12.05 -30.18
C ALA A 751 -12.34 12.36 -28.96
N ILE A 752 -12.46 13.57 -28.43
CA ILE A 752 -11.75 14.01 -27.24
C ILE A 752 -12.76 14.13 -26.10
N GLY A 753 -12.56 13.34 -25.05
CA GLY A 753 -13.29 13.50 -23.80
C GLY A 753 -12.61 14.55 -22.91
N ASN A 754 -13.37 15.21 -22.04
CA ASN A 754 -12.84 16.18 -21.08
C ASN A 754 -13.22 15.76 -19.66
N GLY A 755 -12.31 15.01 -19.03
CA GLY A 755 -12.45 14.54 -17.66
C GLY A 755 -13.56 13.49 -17.46
N ASP A 756 -13.23 12.38 -16.80
CA ASP A 756 -14.21 11.39 -16.35
C ASP A 756 -13.82 10.79 -14.99
N PHE A 757 -14.24 9.58 -14.67
CA PHE A 757 -13.86 8.90 -13.43
C PHE A 757 -12.35 8.59 -13.35
N VAL A 758 -11.70 8.32 -14.48
CA VAL A 758 -10.31 7.86 -14.59
C VAL A 758 -9.38 9.02 -14.94
N PHE A 759 -9.69 9.75 -16.01
CA PHE A 759 -8.89 10.83 -16.55
C PHE A 759 -9.31 12.16 -15.94
N LYS A 760 -8.32 12.92 -15.42
CA LYS A 760 -8.58 14.27 -14.90
C LYS A 760 -8.64 15.32 -16.00
N GLY A 761 -7.80 15.18 -17.03
CA GLY A 761 -7.72 16.06 -18.20
C GLY A 761 -8.38 15.48 -19.46
N ASN A 762 -7.98 16.01 -20.61
CA ASN A 762 -8.45 15.50 -21.90
C ASN A 762 -7.90 14.09 -22.17
N TYR A 763 -8.71 13.26 -22.80
CA TYR A 763 -8.34 11.91 -23.21
C TYR A 763 -8.95 11.59 -24.58
N LEU A 764 -8.44 10.54 -25.21
CA LEU A 764 -8.79 10.15 -26.56
C LEU A 764 -9.78 8.98 -26.55
N ILE A 765 -10.76 9.04 -27.45
CA ILE A 765 -11.70 7.97 -27.74
C ILE A 765 -11.54 7.61 -29.21
N PHE A 766 -11.13 6.38 -29.49
CA PHE A 766 -11.03 5.84 -30.85
C PHE A 766 -12.21 4.91 -31.12
N SER A 767 -12.80 5.06 -32.30
CA SER A 767 -13.74 4.09 -32.88
C SER A 767 -13.08 3.26 -33.97
N GLY A 768 -13.61 2.05 -34.21
CA GLY A 768 -13.18 1.19 -35.31
C GLY A 768 -13.48 1.77 -36.70
N THR A 769 -12.91 1.13 -37.72
CA THR A 769 -13.07 1.50 -39.14
C THR A 769 -13.65 0.35 -39.96
N ASN A 770 -14.52 0.68 -40.93
CA ASN A 770 -15.06 -0.30 -41.87
C ASN A 770 -14.10 -0.62 -43.04
N ASP A 771 -13.03 0.14 -43.18
CA ASP A 771 -12.03 -0.04 -44.23
C ASP A 771 -10.62 -0.06 -43.61
N ALA A 772 -10.00 -1.24 -43.62
CA ALA A 772 -8.64 -1.42 -43.10
C ALA A 772 -7.59 -0.59 -43.86
N GLN A 773 -7.88 -0.13 -45.07
CA GLN A 773 -7.03 0.77 -45.85
C GLN A 773 -7.07 2.22 -45.34
N TYR A 774 -8.11 2.57 -44.55
CA TYR A 774 -8.30 3.85 -43.89
C TYR A 774 -8.52 3.65 -42.37
N PRO A 775 -7.46 3.31 -41.63
CA PRO A 775 -7.54 3.07 -40.19
C PRO A 775 -7.87 4.34 -39.41
N THR A 776 -8.41 4.17 -38.21
CA THR A 776 -8.45 5.25 -37.22
C THR A 776 -7.04 5.41 -36.67
N TYR A 777 -6.41 6.58 -36.85
CA TYR A 777 -5.02 6.79 -36.46
C TYR A 777 -4.79 8.15 -35.82
N LEU A 778 -3.81 8.21 -34.91
CA LEU A 778 -3.24 9.45 -34.38
C LEU A 778 -1.73 9.30 -34.34
N TYR A 779 -1.00 10.21 -34.97
CA TYR A 779 0.46 10.17 -34.98
C TYR A 779 1.10 11.53 -34.73
N GLN A 780 2.32 11.48 -34.24
CA GLN A 780 3.19 12.63 -34.08
C GLN A 780 4.64 12.21 -34.30
N LYS A 781 5.46 13.13 -34.83
CA LYS A 781 6.91 12.96 -34.92
C LYS A 781 7.60 13.80 -33.84
N ILE A 782 8.38 13.15 -32.99
CA ILE A 782 9.33 13.84 -32.11
C ILE A 782 10.52 14.24 -32.95
N ASP A 783 10.80 15.54 -32.99
CA ASP A 783 11.88 16.10 -33.78
C ASP A 783 13.25 15.66 -33.29
N GLU A 784 14.16 15.42 -34.23
CA GLU A 784 15.52 14.94 -33.99
C GLU A 784 16.31 15.88 -33.05
N SER A 785 16.03 17.19 -33.08
CA SER A 785 16.69 18.19 -32.21
C SER A 785 16.38 18.06 -30.72
N LYS A 786 15.29 17.37 -30.36
CA LYS A 786 14.92 17.09 -28.97
C LYS A 786 15.55 15.80 -28.43
N LEU A 787 16.22 15.03 -29.30
CA LEU A 787 16.76 13.72 -28.98
C LEU A 787 18.27 13.79 -28.70
N LYS A 788 18.75 12.85 -27.88
CA LYS A 788 20.16 12.69 -27.52
C LYS A 788 20.71 11.42 -28.16
N GLU A 789 22.01 11.42 -28.45
CA GLU A 789 22.68 10.23 -28.97
C GLU A 789 22.68 9.10 -27.94
N TYR A 790 22.55 7.86 -28.41
CA TYR A 790 22.67 6.65 -27.59
C TYR A 790 21.82 6.68 -26.31
N THR A 791 20.56 7.11 -26.43
CA THR A 791 19.66 7.35 -25.30
C THR A 791 18.36 6.59 -25.49
N ARG A 792 17.85 6.00 -24.40
CA ARG A 792 16.56 5.30 -24.38
C ARG A 792 15.46 6.30 -24.08
N TYR A 793 14.42 6.24 -24.90
CA TYR A 793 13.16 6.94 -24.71
C TYR A 793 12.04 5.95 -24.45
N LYS A 794 11.07 6.38 -23.64
CA LYS A 794 9.95 5.55 -23.20
C LYS A 794 8.65 6.27 -23.52
N LEU A 795 7.87 5.71 -24.45
CA LEU A 795 6.45 6.03 -24.61
C LEU A 795 5.68 5.32 -23.50
N ARG A 796 4.78 6.03 -22.83
CA ARG A 796 3.85 5.44 -21.87
C ARG A 796 2.57 6.24 -21.77
N GLY A 797 1.54 5.62 -21.24
CA GLY A 797 0.23 6.24 -21.04
C GLY A 797 -0.69 5.34 -20.20
N PHE A 798 -1.95 5.74 -20.11
CA PHE A 798 -2.97 5.01 -19.37
C PHE A 798 -4.19 4.75 -20.24
N ILE A 799 -4.70 3.52 -20.20
CA ILE A 799 -5.84 3.03 -20.97
C ILE A 799 -6.95 2.69 -19.98
N GLU A 800 -8.11 3.32 -20.12
CA GLU A 800 -9.30 2.95 -19.36
C GLU A 800 -9.84 1.61 -19.86
N ASN A 801 -10.03 1.49 -21.18
CA ASN A 801 -10.36 0.23 -21.85
C ASN A 801 -9.99 0.28 -23.34
N SER A 802 -9.73 -0.87 -23.94
CA SER A 802 -9.44 -0.95 -25.38
C SER A 802 -9.65 -2.35 -25.96
N GLN A 803 -9.86 -2.38 -27.27
CA GLN A 803 -9.83 -3.55 -28.13
C GLN A 803 -9.17 -3.18 -29.47
N ASP A 804 -8.20 -3.98 -29.91
CA ASP A 804 -7.41 -3.82 -31.14
C ASP A 804 -6.62 -2.49 -31.23
N LEU A 805 -6.31 -1.84 -30.10
CA LEU A 805 -5.51 -0.61 -30.10
C LEU A 805 -4.04 -0.95 -30.35
N GLU A 806 -3.50 -0.54 -31.49
CA GLU A 806 -2.09 -0.70 -31.78
C GLU A 806 -1.31 0.58 -31.41
N ALA A 807 -0.27 0.44 -30.58
CA ALA A 807 0.66 1.53 -30.24
C ALA A 807 2.03 1.28 -30.84
N TYR A 808 2.60 2.28 -31.50
CA TYR A 808 3.86 2.20 -32.25
C TYR A 808 4.87 3.24 -31.78
N VAL A 809 6.14 2.82 -31.74
CA VAL A 809 7.31 3.71 -31.72
C VAL A 809 8.25 3.32 -32.85
N ILE A 810 8.60 4.28 -33.71
CA ILE A 810 9.29 3.99 -34.97
C ILE A 810 10.48 4.93 -35.15
N ARG A 811 11.65 4.34 -35.43
CA ARG A 811 12.88 5.05 -35.81
C ARG A 811 13.61 4.28 -36.91
N TYR A 812 14.58 3.43 -36.56
CA TYR A 812 15.28 2.56 -37.52
C TYR A 812 14.41 1.39 -37.97
N ASP A 813 13.65 0.83 -37.03
CA ASP A 813 12.62 -0.19 -37.23
C ASP A 813 11.36 0.26 -36.46
N ALA A 814 10.22 -0.35 -36.78
CA ALA A 814 8.98 -0.18 -36.03
C ALA A 814 8.92 -1.18 -34.87
N LYS A 815 8.63 -0.71 -33.65
CA LYS A 815 8.16 -1.54 -32.55
C LYS A 815 6.71 -1.21 -32.28
N HIS A 816 5.90 -2.24 -32.05
CA HIS A 816 4.49 -2.05 -31.73
C HIS A 816 3.96 -3.14 -30.83
N GLU A 817 2.83 -2.83 -30.23
CA GLU A 817 2.08 -3.72 -29.36
C GLU A 817 0.59 -3.47 -29.61
N THR A 818 -0.20 -4.54 -29.59
CA THR A 818 -1.66 -4.48 -29.58
C THR A 818 -2.13 -4.55 -28.15
N LEU A 819 -2.90 -3.56 -27.72
CA LEU A 819 -3.30 -3.32 -26.34
C LEU A 819 -4.81 -3.56 -26.22
N ASP A 820 -5.16 -4.72 -25.64
CA ASP A 820 -6.52 -5.08 -25.27
C ASP A 820 -6.64 -4.97 -23.76
N VAL A 821 -7.57 -4.13 -23.29
CA VAL A 821 -7.73 -3.80 -21.86
C VAL A 821 -9.20 -3.84 -21.48
N SER A 822 -9.53 -4.74 -20.56
CA SER A 822 -10.88 -4.92 -20.02
C SER A 822 -11.37 -3.70 -19.24
N ASN A 823 -12.69 -3.48 -19.24
CA ASN A 823 -13.32 -2.41 -18.46
C ASN A 823 -13.63 -2.88 -17.03
N ASN A 824 -12.62 -2.89 -16.14
CA ASN A 824 -12.74 -3.41 -14.76
C ASN A 824 -12.25 -2.44 -13.66
N LEU A 825 -11.96 -1.17 -13.99
CA LEU A 825 -11.47 -0.17 -13.03
C LEU A 825 -12.53 0.35 -12.05
N LEU A 826 -13.80 0.31 -12.45
CA LEU A 826 -14.90 0.95 -11.72
C LEU A 826 -16.00 -0.08 -11.40
N PRO A 827 -16.72 0.09 -10.28
CA PRO A 827 -17.83 -0.78 -9.92
C PRO A 827 -19.03 -0.61 -10.88
N ASP A 828 -19.89 -1.62 -10.94
CA ASP A 828 -21.11 -1.62 -11.77
C ASP A 828 -22.04 -0.42 -11.47
N VAL A 829 -22.04 0.06 -10.23
CA VAL A 829 -22.75 1.27 -9.81
C VAL A 829 -21.76 2.40 -9.63
N LEU A 830 -21.76 3.33 -10.59
CA LEU A 830 -20.84 4.47 -10.60
C LEU A 830 -21.17 5.46 -9.47
N PRO A 831 -20.15 5.88 -8.68
CA PRO A 831 -20.36 6.82 -7.60
C PRO A 831 -20.56 8.23 -8.16
N VAL A 832 -21.78 8.74 -8.11
CA VAL A 832 -22.09 10.12 -8.51
C VAL A 832 -22.34 11.00 -7.29
N ASN A 833 -21.94 12.26 -7.38
CA ASN A 833 -22.23 13.25 -6.35
C ASN A 833 -23.73 13.64 -6.40
N ALA A 834 -24.17 14.49 -5.47
CA ALA A 834 -25.56 14.92 -5.38
C ALA A 834 -26.08 15.65 -6.64
N CYS A 835 -25.18 16.17 -7.48
CA CYS A 835 -25.51 16.84 -8.75
C CYS A 835 -25.54 15.86 -9.94
N GLY A 836 -25.25 14.57 -9.73
CA GLY A 836 -25.17 13.56 -10.79
C GLY A 836 -23.83 13.57 -11.55
N GLU A 837 -22.82 14.31 -11.09
CA GLU A 837 -21.48 14.31 -11.67
C GLU A 837 -20.59 13.23 -11.04
N PRO A 838 -19.51 12.78 -11.72
CA PRO A 838 -18.57 11.80 -11.17
C PRO A 838 -17.99 12.19 -9.80
N ASP A 839 -18.19 11.35 -8.78
CA ASP A 839 -17.53 11.52 -7.49
C ASP A 839 -16.17 10.80 -7.49
N ARG A 840 -15.14 11.55 -7.91
CA ARG A 840 -13.76 11.04 -7.97
C ARG A 840 -13.16 10.74 -6.60
N CYS A 841 -13.68 11.33 -5.52
CA CYS A 841 -13.18 11.08 -4.18
C CYS A 841 -13.60 9.70 -3.68
N VAL A 842 -14.81 9.27 -4.03
CA VAL A 842 -15.30 7.91 -3.77
C VAL A 842 -14.72 6.92 -4.77
N ALA A 843 -14.58 7.28 -6.05
CA ALA A 843 -14.04 6.39 -7.08
C ALA A 843 -12.57 5.99 -6.84
N GLN A 844 -11.82 6.82 -6.12
CA GLN A 844 -10.39 6.63 -5.89
C GLN A 844 -10.03 5.33 -5.17
N GLN A 845 -10.90 4.80 -4.30
CA GLN A 845 -10.65 3.51 -3.65
C GLN A 845 -10.56 2.36 -4.67
N TYR A 846 -11.37 2.39 -5.72
CA TYR A 846 -11.38 1.36 -6.77
C TYR A 846 -10.15 1.48 -7.70
N LEU A 847 -9.73 2.71 -7.99
CA LEU A 847 -8.52 3.00 -8.79
C LEU A 847 -7.21 2.70 -8.04
N ASP A 848 -7.21 2.82 -6.70
CA ASP A 848 -6.08 2.41 -5.85
C ASP A 848 -6.05 0.87 -5.66
N GLU A 849 -7.20 0.19 -5.70
CA GLU A 849 -7.34 -1.27 -5.53
C GLU A 849 -7.08 -2.08 -6.81
N ASN A 850 -7.31 -1.51 -8.00
CA ASN A 850 -7.10 -2.16 -9.30
C ASN A 850 -6.46 -1.20 -10.34
N PRO A 851 -5.37 -1.56 -11.03
CA PRO A 851 -4.50 -2.75 -10.92
C PRO A 851 -3.18 -2.48 -10.16
N ARG A 852 -2.65 -3.52 -9.52
CA ARG A 852 -1.28 -3.56 -8.99
C ARG A 852 -0.26 -3.33 -10.12
N VAL A 853 0.69 -2.45 -9.85
CA VAL A 853 1.79 -2.05 -10.74
C VAL A 853 2.61 -3.26 -11.19
N GLU A 854 2.79 -3.39 -12.51
CA GLU A 854 3.83 -4.17 -13.20
C GLU A 854 3.93 -5.67 -12.87
N CYS A 855 2.87 -6.46 -13.14
CA CYS A 855 3.02 -7.88 -13.50
C CYS A 855 1.76 -8.36 -14.24
N SER A 856 1.84 -8.51 -15.56
CA SER A 856 0.90 -9.36 -16.29
C SER A 856 1.20 -10.82 -15.92
N SER A 857 0.31 -11.45 -15.15
CA SER A 857 0.34 -12.89 -14.94
C SER A 857 -1.05 -13.48 -15.12
N VAL A 858 -1.12 -14.64 -15.77
CA VAL A 858 -2.33 -15.43 -15.87
C VAL A 858 -2.38 -16.33 -14.65
N GLN A 859 -3.30 -16.07 -13.73
CA GLN A 859 -3.80 -17.05 -12.78
C GLN A 859 -5.22 -17.44 -13.21
N ASP A 860 -5.47 -18.74 -13.33
CA ASP A 860 -6.80 -19.33 -13.55
C ASP A 860 -7.58 -18.85 -14.79
N GLY A 861 -6.89 -18.51 -15.88
CA GLY A 861 -7.54 -18.20 -17.16
C GLY A 861 -8.27 -16.84 -17.20
N ILE A 862 -8.04 -15.98 -16.20
CA ILE A 862 -8.48 -14.59 -16.20
C ILE A 862 -7.27 -13.69 -16.50
N LEU A 863 -7.36 -12.89 -17.55
CA LEU A 863 -6.35 -11.87 -17.89
C LEU A 863 -6.35 -10.78 -16.81
N SER A 864 -5.20 -10.60 -16.16
CA SER A 864 -4.87 -9.39 -15.40
C SER A 864 -4.40 -8.31 -16.38
N ASP A 865 -5.34 -7.53 -16.92
CA ASP A 865 -5.03 -6.45 -17.88
C ASP A 865 -4.33 -5.27 -17.18
N SER A 866 -3.15 -4.89 -17.68
CA SER A 866 -2.43 -3.72 -17.20
C SER A 866 -2.94 -2.47 -17.89
N HIS A 867 -3.71 -1.64 -17.18
CA HIS A 867 -4.19 -0.34 -17.65
C HIS A 867 -3.07 0.67 -17.94
N SER A 868 -1.87 0.46 -17.40
CA SER A 868 -0.67 1.20 -17.76
C SER A 868 0.13 0.45 -18.82
N PHE A 869 0.56 1.15 -19.88
CA PHE A 869 1.40 0.57 -20.93
C PHE A 869 2.69 1.36 -21.12
N SER A 870 3.74 0.72 -21.64
CA SER A 870 4.95 1.42 -22.05
C SER A 870 5.72 0.73 -23.16
N LEU A 871 6.31 1.51 -24.06
CA LEU A 871 7.13 1.07 -25.19
C LEU A 871 8.46 1.81 -25.22
N ASN A 872 9.56 1.05 -25.25
CA ASN A 872 10.91 1.60 -25.23
C ASN A 872 11.52 1.66 -26.64
N ILE A 873 12.17 2.78 -26.97
CA ILE A 873 12.92 2.97 -28.21
C ILE A 873 14.28 3.62 -27.94
N ASP A 874 15.30 3.17 -28.67
CA ASP A 874 16.69 3.59 -28.46
C ASP A 874 17.13 4.45 -29.65
N THR A 875 17.79 5.58 -29.38
CA THR A 875 18.46 6.40 -30.39
C THR A 875 19.90 5.93 -30.60
N GLY A 876 20.37 5.97 -31.85
CA GLY A 876 21.78 5.81 -32.21
C GLY A 876 22.46 7.18 -32.30
N SER A 877 23.20 7.43 -33.38
CA SER A 877 23.65 8.79 -33.69
C SER A 877 22.47 9.72 -34.05
N ILE A 878 22.64 11.01 -33.77
CA ILE A 878 21.66 12.07 -34.05
C ILE A 878 22.13 12.84 -35.29
N ASP A 879 21.27 12.93 -36.31
CA ASP A 879 21.58 13.61 -37.58
C ASP A 879 20.45 14.57 -37.96
N LEU A 880 20.69 15.86 -37.72
CA LEU A 880 19.70 16.91 -37.98
C LEU A 880 19.41 17.10 -39.48
N ASN A 881 20.30 16.68 -40.38
CA ASN A 881 20.06 16.79 -41.83
C ASN A 881 19.13 15.68 -42.31
N GLU A 882 19.32 14.47 -41.79
CA GLU A 882 18.47 13.32 -42.11
C GLU A 882 17.14 13.39 -41.34
N ASN A 883 17.13 14.07 -40.18
CA ASN A 883 15.98 14.33 -39.30
C ASN A 883 15.08 13.10 -39.13
N LEU A 884 15.62 12.00 -38.62
CA LEU A 884 14.88 10.75 -38.53
C LEU A 884 13.73 10.85 -37.52
N GLY A 885 13.99 11.48 -36.37
CA GLY A 885 13.06 11.64 -35.26
C GLY A 885 12.67 10.31 -34.62
N ILE A 886 11.58 10.36 -33.83
CA ILE A 886 10.85 9.18 -33.37
C ILE A 886 9.39 9.41 -33.72
N TRP A 887 8.78 8.49 -34.48
CA TRP A 887 7.35 8.53 -34.72
C TRP A 887 6.62 7.78 -33.62
N VAL A 888 5.56 8.39 -33.11
CA VAL A 888 4.58 7.80 -32.21
C VAL A 888 3.28 7.69 -32.98
N LEU A 889 2.69 6.49 -33.01
CA LEU A 889 1.44 6.23 -33.71
C LEU A 889 0.53 5.36 -32.84
N PHE A 890 -0.74 5.73 -32.77
CA PHE A 890 -1.83 4.89 -32.28
C PHE A 890 -2.76 4.58 -33.43
N LYS A 891 -3.19 3.33 -33.59
CA LYS A 891 -3.99 2.90 -34.74
C LYS A 891 -5.02 1.82 -34.36
N ILE A 892 -6.21 1.87 -34.95
CA ILE A 892 -7.20 0.78 -34.99
C ILE A 892 -7.56 0.53 -36.45
N SER A 893 -7.44 -0.73 -36.88
CA SER A 893 -7.68 -1.13 -38.29
C SER A 893 -8.88 -2.09 -38.44
N THR A 894 -9.62 -2.33 -37.36
CA THR A 894 -10.75 -3.26 -37.30
C THR A 894 -12.07 -2.51 -37.10
N PRO A 895 -13.21 -3.06 -37.56
CA PRO A 895 -14.52 -2.44 -37.38
C PRO A 895 -15.03 -2.49 -35.94
N GLU A 896 -14.69 -3.55 -35.19
CA GLU A 896 -15.10 -3.74 -33.79
C GLU A 896 -14.16 -3.09 -32.78
N GLY A 897 -12.98 -2.61 -33.22
CA GLY A 897 -11.98 -2.04 -32.33
C GLY A 897 -12.45 -0.72 -31.69
N TYR A 898 -12.00 -0.48 -30.47
CA TYR A 898 -12.25 0.77 -29.75
C TYR A 898 -11.14 1.05 -28.74
N ALA A 899 -10.97 2.30 -28.32
CA ALA A 899 -10.08 2.59 -27.20
C ALA A 899 -10.45 3.88 -26.48
N LYS A 900 -10.26 3.91 -25.16
CA LYS A 900 -10.24 5.11 -24.34
C LYS A 900 -8.93 5.21 -23.58
N PHE A 901 -8.13 6.22 -23.88
CA PHE A 901 -6.78 6.33 -23.34
C PHE A 901 -6.28 7.77 -23.29
N GLY A 902 -5.30 8.05 -22.42
CA GLY A 902 -4.80 9.39 -22.17
C GLY A 902 -3.49 9.40 -21.40
N ASN A 903 -3.14 10.56 -20.85
CA ASN A 903 -1.90 10.79 -20.09
C ASN A 903 -0.64 10.31 -20.84
N LEU A 904 -0.60 10.55 -22.15
CA LEU A 904 0.48 10.13 -23.03
C LEU A 904 1.74 10.95 -22.78
N GLU A 905 2.86 10.26 -22.55
CA GLU A 905 4.17 10.91 -22.45
C GLU A 905 5.25 10.10 -23.14
N VAL A 906 6.17 10.81 -23.81
CA VAL A 906 7.47 10.26 -24.21
C VAL A 906 8.55 10.97 -23.43
N ILE A 907 9.29 10.22 -22.62
CA ILE A 907 10.33 10.76 -21.75
C ILE A 907 11.68 10.12 -22.04
N GLU A 908 12.75 10.83 -21.69
CA GLU A 908 14.10 10.28 -21.60
C GLU A 908 14.18 9.33 -20.39
N ASP A 909 14.54 8.07 -20.63
CA ASP A 909 14.67 7.04 -19.58
C ASP A 909 16.12 6.92 -19.08
N GLY A 910 17.09 7.12 -19.97
CA GLY A 910 18.52 7.14 -19.64
C GLY A 910 19.44 6.71 -20.79
N PRO A 911 20.77 6.75 -20.59
CA PRO A 911 21.73 6.35 -21.62
C PRO A 911 21.69 4.84 -21.91
N VAL A 912 21.89 4.48 -23.17
CA VAL A 912 21.94 3.08 -23.62
C VAL A 912 23.36 2.54 -23.46
N ILE A 913 23.51 1.44 -22.73
CA ILE A 913 24.81 0.81 -22.45
C ILE A 913 24.80 -0.70 -22.77
N GLY A 914 25.99 -1.30 -22.81
CA GLY A 914 26.15 -2.76 -22.95
C GLY A 914 25.54 -3.32 -24.24
N GLU A 915 24.74 -4.38 -24.11
CA GLU A 915 24.10 -5.08 -25.24
C GLU A 915 23.16 -4.17 -26.03
N ALA A 916 22.36 -3.35 -25.34
CA ALA A 916 21.42 -2.44 -25.99
C ALA A 916 22.16 -1.43 -26.89
N LEU A 917 23.36 -0.98 -26.47
CA LEU A 917 24.20 -0.09 -27.27
C LEU A 917 24.71 -0.78 -28.55
N ALA A 918 25.14 -2.03 -28.43
CA ALA A 918 25.55 -2.82 -29.59
C ALA A 918 24.39 -3.08 -30.55
N ARG A 919 23.19 -3.34 -30.02
CA ARG A 919 21.97 -3.56 -30.81
C ARG A 919 21.57 -2.31 -31.58
N VAL A 920 21.52 -1.14 -30.94
CA VAL A 920 21.12 0.10 -31.62
C VAL A 920 22.12 0.50 -32.71
N LYS A 921 23.43 0.33 -32.47
CA LYS A 921 24.46 0.55 -33.50
C LYS A 921 24.28 -0.37 -34.71
N ARG A 922 23.93 -1.64 -34.47
CA ARG A 922 23.65 -2.60 -35.55
C ARG A 922 22.37 -2.24 -36.32
N GLN A 923 21.31 -1.84 -35.62
CA GLN A 923 20.06 -1.40 -36.24
C GLN A 923 20.28 -0.16 -37.11
N GLU A 924 20.98 0.84 -36.59
CA GLU A 924 21.35 2.04 -37.35
C GLU A 924 22.15 1.70 -38.61
N THR A 925 23.17 0.84 -38.49
CA THR A 925 23.99 0.42 -39.64
C THR A 925 23.14 -0.28 -40.70
N LYS A 926 22.26 -1.20 -40.28
CA LYS A 926 21.34 -1.90 -41.19
C LYS A 926 20.40 -0.92 -41.89
N TRP A 927 19.85 0.03 -41.16
CA TRP A 927 18.98 1.07 -41.68
C TRP A 927 19.70 1.97 -42.69
N ARG A 928 20.92 2.44 -42.38
CA ARG A 928 21.74 3.24 -43.32
C ARG A 928 22.02 2.49 -44.62
N ASN A 929 22.37 1.20 -44.55
CA ASN A 929 22.56 0.38 -45.74
C ASN A 929 21.29 0.26 -46.59
N LYS A 930 20.13 0.05 -45.95
CA LYS A 930 18.83 0.00 -46.64
C LYS A 930 18.50 1.34 -47.30
N LEU A 931 18.74 2.45 -46.62
CA LEU A 931 18.53 3.80 -47.16
C LEU A 931 19.42 4.08 -48.37
N THR A 932 20.71 3.70 -48.33
CA THR A 932 21.62 3.85 -49.48
C THR A 932 21.13 3.05 -50.68
N GLN A 933 20.74 1.79 -50.46
CA GLN A 933 20.18 0.94 -51.51
C GLN A 933 18.91 1.57 -52.13
N LEU A 934 17.99 2.03 -51.28
CA LEU A 934 16.75 2.67 -51.71
C LEU A 934 17.01 3.93 -52.53
N ARG A 935 17.96 4.79 -52.13
CA ARG A 935 18.36 5.98 -52.88
C ARG A 935 18.92 5.61 -54.27
N THR A 936 19.74 4.56 -54.37
CA THR A 936 20.25 4.07 -55.66
C THR A 936 19.15 3.53 -56.56
N GLU A 937 18.26 2.68 -56.04
CA GLU A 937 17.12 2.14 -56.79
C GLU A 937 16.18 3.26 -57.27
N THR A 938 15.89 4.23 -56.39
CA THR A 938 15.03 5.38 -56.70
C THR A 938 15.62 6.25 -57.79
N GLN A 939 16.93 6.51 -57.76
CA GLN A 939 17.58 7.33 -58.78
C GLN A 939 17.44 6.72 -60.18
N VAL A 940 17.51 5.39 -60.28
CA VAL A 940 17.32 4.67 -61.55
C VAL A 940 15.88 4.79 -62.04
N ILE A 941 14.89 4.62 -61.16
CA ILE A 941 13.48 4.76 -61.51
C ILE A 941 13.14 6.20 -61.87
N TYR A 942 13.62 7.18 -61.09
CA TYR A 942 13.43 8.62 -61.35
C TYR A 942 13.95 9.00 -62.73
N THR A 943 15.16 8.57 -63.09
CA THR A 943 15.75 8.87 -64.40
C THR A 943 14.88 8.32 -65.55
N ARG A 944 14.39 7.08 -65.42
CA ARG A 944 13.49 6.48 -66.41
C ARG A 944 12.14 7.20 -66.47
N ALA A 945 11.54 7.51 -65.32
CA ALA A 945 10.27 8.20 -65.21
C ALA A 945 10.34 9.60 -65.83
N LYS A 946 11.39 10.34 -65.48
CA LYS A 946 11.66 11.67 -66.04
C LYS A 946 11.85 11.62 -67.54
N GLN A 947 12.65 10.68 -68.06
CA GLN A 947 12.82 10.52 -69.50
C GLN A 947 11.51 10.15 -70.21
N ALA A 948 10.70 9.25 -69.63
CA ALA A 948 9.40 8.90 -70.16
C ALA A 948 8.46 10.11 -70.21
N LEU A 949 8.45 10.94 -69.15
CA LEU A 949 7.65 12.16 -69.07
C LEU A 949 8.14 13.25 -70.03
N ASP A 950 9.44 13.53 -70.08
CA ASP A 950 10.05 14.52 -71.00
C ASP A 950 9.76 14.18 -72.46
N ASN A 951 9.60 12.89 -72.78
CA ASN A 951 9.24 12.46 -74.12
C ASN A 951 7.79 12.79 -74.50
N LEU A 952 6.88 13.01 -73.54
CA LEU A 952 5.46 13.34 -73.79
C LEU A 952 5.25 14.81 -74.16
N PHE A 953 6.04 15.72 -73.61
CA PHE A 953 5.83 17.17 -73.74
C PHE A 953 6.63 17.79 -74.88
N ALA A 954 6.02 18.74 -75.59
CA ALA A 954 6.65 19.44 -76.72
C ALA A 954 7.66 20.52 -76.28
N ASN A 955 7.57 20.99 -75.04
CA ASN A 955 8.43 22.03 -74.49
C ASN A 955 8.84 21.74 -73.04
N ALA A 956 9.83 22.48 -72.54
CA ALA A 956 10.37 22.31 -71.19
C ALA A 956 9.43 22.79 -70.07
N GLN A 957 8.37 23.54 -70.40
CA GLN A 957 7.37 24.04 -69.47
C GLN A 957 6.20 23.06 -69.26
N ASP A 958 6.23 21.91 -69.93
CA ASP A 958 5.16 20.92 -69.94
C ASP A 958 3.79 21.52 -70.29
N SER A 959 3.74 22.51 -71.19
CA SER A 959 2.49 23.23 -71.51
C SER A 959 1.72 22.62 -72.69
N HIS A 960 2.39 21.82 -73.53
CA HIS A 960 1.79 21.15 -74.69
C HIS A 960 2.31 19.72 -74.78
N LEU A 961 1.45 18.78 -75.18
CA LEU A 961 1.85 17.43 -75.54
C LEU A 961 2.39 17.41 -76.97
N LYS A 962 3.38 16.56 -77.26
CA LYS A 962 3.76 16.27 -78.65
C LYS A 962 2.57 15.65 -79.38
N ILE A 963 2.43 15.93 -80.67
CA ILE A 963 1.41 15.33 -81.55
C ILE A 963 1.43 13.80 -81.47
N GLY A 964 2.63 13.20 -81.42
CA GLY A 964 2.83 11.75 -81.27
C GLY A 964 2.66 11.17 -79.86
N ALA A 965 2.38 11.98 -78.83
CA ALA A 965 2.18 11.46 -77.47
C ALA A 965 0.82 10.77 -77.37
N THR A 966 0.80 9.45 -77.17
CA THR A 966 -0.42 8.63 -77.09
C THR A 966 -0.92 8.47 -75.65
N PHE A 967 -2.18 8.10 -75.46
CA PHE A 967 -2.72 7.77 -74.13
C PHE A 967 -1.91 6.66 -73.44
N ALA A 968 -1.56 5.61 -74.19
CA ALA A 968 -0.74 4.50 -73.71
C ALA A 968 0.64 4.96 -73.22
N ALA A 969 1.26 5.95 -73.86
CA ALA A 969 2.55 6.50 -73.42
C ALA A 969 2.43 7.26 -72.09
N ILE A 970 1.33 7.99 -71.86
CA ILE A 970 1.05 8.66 -70.58
C ILE A 970 0.81 7.63 -69.47
N VAL A 971 0.04 6.57 -69.75
CA VAL A 971 -0.20 5.46 -68.80
C VAL A 971 1.09 4.72 -68.47
N ALA A 972 1.96 4.47 -69.45
CA ALA A 972 3.26 3.85 -69.23
C ALA A 972 4.14 4.71 -68.32
N ALA A 973 4.18 6.04 -68.54
CA ALA A 973 4.89 6.97 -67.66
C ALA A 973 4.32 6.93 -66.23
N ARG A 974 2.98 6.94 -66.07
CA ARG A 974 2.31 6.79 -64.76
C ARG A 974 2.76 5.52 -64.03
N LYS A 975 2.78 4.37 -64.71
CA LYS A 975 3.21 3.09 -64.12
C LYS A 975 4.65 3.13 -63.62
N ILE A 976 5.56 3.78 -64.35
CA ILE A 976 6.95 3.95 -63.92
C ILE A 976 7.00 4.83 -62.66
N VAL A 977 6.28 5.95 -62.62
CA VAL A 977 6.19 6.82 -61.43
C VAL A 977 5.61 6.07 -60.22
N GLN A 978 4.54 5.29 -60.41
CA GLN A 978 3.92 4.46 -59.38
C GLN A 978 4.82 3.34 -58.85
N SER A 979 5.90 2.98 -59.56
CA SER A 979 6.87 1.98 -59.11
C SER A 979 7.90 2.52 -58.10
N ILE A 980 7.91 3.83 -57.83
CA ILE A 980 8.77 4.44 -56.81
C ILE A 980 8.36 3.93 -55.43
N ARG A 981 9.26 3.19 -54.78
CA ARG A 981 9.05 2.62 -53.44
C ARG A 981 9.20 3.68 -52.35
N GLU A 982 8.55 3.44 -51.21
CA GLU A 982 8.62 4.30 -50.01
C GLU A 982 8.32 5.79 -50.31
N ALA A 983 7.41 6.05 -51.26
CA ALA A 983 6.78 7.37 -51.45
C ALA A 983 5.88 7.72 -50.25
N TYR A 984 5.31 6.71 -49.61
CA TYR A 984 4.60 6.79 -48.35
C TYR A 984 5.13 5.72 -47.40
N MET A 985 4.95 5.92 -46.09
CA MET A 985 5.38 4.97 -45.07
C MET A 985 4.51 3.70 -45.09
N SER A 986 5.13 2.52 -44.96
CA SER A 986 4.40 1.24 -45.01
C SER A 986 3.52 0.98 -43.79
N TRP A 987 3.85 1.58 -42.64
CA TRP A 987 3.09 1.45 -41.40
C TRP A 987 1.87 2.39 -41.34
N LEU A 988 1.87 3.46 -42.13
CA LEU A 988 0.72 4.35 -42.33
C LEU A 988 0.87 5.12 -43.65
N SER A 989 0.03 4.80 -44.63
CA SER A 989 0.13 5.28 -46.02
C SER A 989 -0.13 6.79 -46.20
N VAL A 990 -0.67 7.49 -45.20
CA VAL A 990 -0.82 8.95 -45.24
C VAL A 990 0.48 9.68 -44.93
N VAL A 991 1.45 9.01 -44.29
CA VAL A 991 2.69 9.65 -43.86
C VAL A 991 3.69 9.68 -45.02
N PRO A 992 4.19 10.86 -45.43
CA PRO A 992 5.20 10.98 -46.48
C PRO A 992 6.46 10.16 -46.18
N GLY A 993 6.89 9.36 -47.15
CA GLY A 993 8.16 8.63 -47.10
C GLY A 993 9.34 9.45 -47.65
N VAL A 994 10.54 8.87 -47.64
CA VAL A 994 11.77 9.55 -48.12
C VAL A 994 11.69 9.97 -49.59
N ASN A 995 10.94 9.21 -50.40
CA ASN A 995 10.78 9.47 -51.83
C ASN A 995 9.51 10.26 -52.16
N HIS A 996 8.76 10.72 -51.17
CA HIS A 996 7.52 11.47 -51.37
C HIS A 996 7.71 12.71 -52.26
N PRO A 997 8.70 13.59 -52.05
CA PRO A 997 8.85 14.80 -52.87
C PRO A 997 9.08 14.48 -54.35
N ILE A 998 9.93 13.48 -54.61
CA ILE A 998 10.26 13.02 -55.97
C ILE A 998 9.03 12.39 -56.63
N PHE A 999 8.30 11.58 -55.89
CA PHE A 999 7.06 10.96 -56.37
C PHE A 999 6.02 12.02 -56.72
N THR A 1000 5.78 12.99 -55.84
CA THR A 1000 4.79 14.06 -56.04
C THR A 1000 5.15 14.94 -57.23
N GLU A 1001 6.42 15.36 -57.36
CA GLU A 1001 6.92 16.11 -58.52
C GLU A 1001 6.60 15.39 -59.84
N LEU A 1002 6.94 14.10 -59.95
CA LEU A 1002 6.71 13.34 -61.18
C LEU A 1002 5.21 13.05 -61.41
N ASN A 1003 4.46 12.79 -60.34
CA ASN A 1003 3.03 12.50 -60.42
C ASN A 1003 2.24 13.75 -60.86
N GLU A 1004 2.63 14.95 -60.43
CA GLU A 1004 2.04 16.20 -60.93
C GLU A 1004 2.22 16.34 -62.45
N ARG A 1005 3.40 15.98 -62.97
CA ARG A 1005 3.65 15.95 -64.43
C ARG A 1005 2.77 14.92 -65.14
N VAL A 1006 2.57 13.74 -64.55
CA VAL A 1006 1.61 12.74 -65.07
C VAL A 1006 0.20 13.31 -65.14
N GLN A 1007 -0.28 13.94 -64.05
CA GLN A 1007 -1.61 14.56 -64.03
C GLN A 1007 -1.75 15.66 -65.08
N ARG A 1008 -0.72 16.49 -65.23
CA ARG A 1008 -0.68 17.53 -66.27
C ARG A 1008 -0.75 16.94 -67.68
N ALA A 1009 -0.02 15.84 -67.95
CA ALA A 1009 -0.10 15.15 -69.24
C ALA A 1009 -1.51 14.67 -69.54
N PHE A 1010 -2.21 14.06 -68.57
CA PHE A 1010 -3.60 13.66 -68.71
C PHE A 1010 -4.54 14.86 -68.94
N GLN A 1011 -4.35 15.96 -68.23
CA GLN A 1011 -5.15 17.19 -68.44
C GLN A 1011 -4.96 17.75 -69.85
N LEU A 1012 -3.72 17.82 -70.35
CA LEU A 1012 -3.45 18.31 -71.71
C LEU A 1012 -3.97 17.35 -72.80
N TYR A 1013 -3.96 16.04 -72.52
CA TYR A 1013 -4.58 15.04 -73.38
C TYR A 1013 -6.08 15.28 -73.52
N ASP A 1014 -6.75 15.60 -72.41
CA ASP A 1014 -8.18 15.89 -72.41
C ASP A 1014 -8.50 17.24 -73.08
N VAL A 1015 -7.65 18.26 -72.88
CA VAL A 1015 -7.83 19.61 -73.46
C VAL A 1015 -7.65 19.62 -74.99
N ARG A 1016 -6.69 18.86 -75.53
CA ARG A 1016 -6.51 18.79 -76.99
C ARG A 1016 -7.60 17.98 -77.70
N ASN A 1017 -8.32 17.14 -76.95
CA ASN A 1017 -9.29 16.21 -77.49
C ASN A 1017 -10.64 16.90 -77.73
N VAL A 1018 -11.08 16.89 -78.99
CA VAL A 1018 -12.40 17.40 -79.40
C VAL A 1018 -13.52 16.41 -79.03
N VAL A 1019 -13.20 15.12 -78.89
CA VAL A 1019 -14.11 14.08 -78.39
C VAL A 1019 -14.39 14.35 -76.92
N ARG A 1020 -15.67 14.56 -76.58
CA ARG A 1020 -16.06 14.82 -75.19
C ARG A 1020 -16.06 13.52 -74.42
N ASN A 1021 -15.50 13.53 -73.22
CA ASN A 1021 -15.39 12.36 -72.36
C ASN A 1021 -14.74 11.14 -73.08
N GLY A 1022 -13.72 11.39 -73.91
CA GLY A 1022 -13.04 10.35 -74.70
C GLY A 1022 -12.25 9.31 -73.90
N ARG A 1023 -12.04 9.54 -72.60
CA ARG A 1023 -11.44 8.60 -71.62
C ARG A 1023 -12.45 8.03 -70.62
N PHE A 1024 -13.73 8.30 -70.82
CA PHE A 1024 -14.81 7.74 -70.01
C PHE A 1024 -14.71 8.02 -68.50
N LEU A 1025 -14.08 9.15 -68.12
CA LEU A 1025 -13.95 9.59 -66.72
C LEU A 1025 -15.30 9.80 -66.05
N ASN A 1026 -16.31 10.22 -66.83
CA ASN A 1026 -17.69 10.44 -66.37
C ASN A 1026 -18.62 9.32 -66.85
N GLY A 1027 -18.12 8.09 -66.95
CA GLY A 1027 -18.86 6.97 -67.53
C GLY A 1027 -19.20 7.22 -68.99
N VAL A 1028 -20.47 7.08 -69.36
CA VAL A 1028 -20.98 7.30 -70.74
C VAL A 1028 -21.55 8.71 -70.96
N LEU A 1029 -21.31 9.66 -70.05
CA LEU A 1029 -21.72 11.06 -70.24
C LEU A 1029 -21.15 11.61 -71.56
N ASP A 1030 -21.92 12.43 -72.29
CA ASP A 1030 -21.64 12.93 -73.65
C ASP A 1030 -21.66 11.87 -74.78
N TRP A 1031 -21.93 10.60 -74.47
CA TRP A 1031 -22.12 9.53 -75.45
C TRP A 1031 -23.58 9.09 -75.51
N ILE A 1032 -24.09 8.84 -76.72
CA ILE A 1032 -25.38 8.18 -76.96
C ILE A 1032 -25.10 6.68 -77.02
N VAL A 1033 -25.58 5.93 -76.03
CA VAL A 1033 -25.25 4.50 -75.88
C VAL A 1033 -26.51 3.62 -75.81
N THR A 1034 -26.39 2.35 -76.20
CA THR A 1034 -27.40 1.31 -75.89
C THR A 1034 -27.23 0.78 -74.46
N SER A 1035 -28.20 0.01 -73.95
CA SER A 1035 -28.24 -0.47 -72.55
C SER A 1035 -27.09 -1.38 -72.14
N ASP A 1036 -26.43 -2.01 -73.10
CA ASP A 1036 -25.47 -3.09 -72.88
C ASP A 1036 -24.01 -2.59 -72.80
N VAL A 1037 -23.84 -1.28 -72.93
CA VAL A 1037 -22.54 -0.59 -72.82
C VAL A 1037 -22.27 -0.24 -71.36
N LYS A 1038 -21.08 -0.60 -70.88
CA LYS A 1038 -20.65 -0.29 -69.51
C LYS A 1038 -19.26 0.34 -69.52
N VAL A 1039 -18.97 1.10 -68.48
CA VAL A 1039 -17.61 1.59 -68.20
C VAL A 1039 -17.13 0.89 -66.93
N GLN A 1040 -15.96 0.28 -67.00
CA GLN A 1040 -15.33 -0.41 -65.87
C GLN A 1040 -13.93 0.13 -65.62
N GLU A 1041 -13.46 0.07 -64.38
CA GLU A 1041 -12.09 0.47 -64.05
C GLU A 1041 -11.14 -0.72 -64.28
N GLU A 1042 -10.12 -0.54 -65.13
CA GLU A 1042 -9.04 -1.50 -65.38
C GLU A 1042 -7.69 -0.78 -65.30
N ASN A 1043 -6.77 -1.26 -64.45
CA ASN A 1043 -5.41 -0.70 -64.28
C ASN A 1043 -5.36 0.82 -63.98
N GLY A 1044 -6.37 1.34 -63.27
CA GLY A 1044 -6.50 2.76 -62.94
C GLY A 1044 -6.94 3.65 -64.11
N ASN A 1045 -7.60 3.04 -65.12
CA ASN A 1045 -8.24 3.72 -66.26
C ASN A 1045 -9.69 3.28 -66.38
N ASN A 1046 -10.56 4.16 -66.89
CA ASN A 1046 -11.94 3.83 -67.21
C ASN A 1046 -12.02 3.31 -68.65
N VAL A 1047 -12.53 2.10 -68.82
CA VAL A 1047 -12.58 1.40 -70.10
C VAL A 1047 -14.04 1.23 -70.49
N LEU A 1048 -14.39 1.69 -71.70
CA LEU A 1048 -15.69 1.44 -72.31
C LEU A 1048 -15.74 0.01 -72.84
N VAL A 1049 -16.75 -0.75 -72.43
CA VAL A 1049 -16.90 -2.17 -72.79
C VAL A 1049 -18.20 -2.37 -73.55
N LEU A 1050 -18.08 -2.82 -74.80
CA LEU A 1050 -19.17 -3.32 -75.63
C LEU A 1050 -19.11 -4.84 -75.58
N SER A 1051 -20.09 -5.47 -74.93
CA SER A 1051 -20.11 -6.94 -74.72
C SER A 1051 -20.96 -7.71 -75.75
N ASN A 1052 -21.70 -7.00 -76.61
CA ASN A 1052 -22.57 -7.54 -77.63
C ASN A 1052 -22.49 -6.69 -78.91
N TRP A 1053 -22.72 -7.32 -80.06
CA TRP A 1053 -22.57 -6.69 -81.38
C TRP A 1053 -23.67 -5.68 -81.72
N ASP A 1054 -24.82 -5.76 -81.05
CA ASP A 1054 -25.91 -4.79 -81.17
C ASP A 1054 -25.70 -3.55 -80.29
N ALA A 1055 -24.58 -3.50 -79.56
CA ALA A 1055 -24.21 -2.32 -78.78
C ALA A 1055 -23.69 -1.20 -79.68
N GLN A 1056 -24.24 0.00 -79.52
CA GLN A 1056 -23.83 1.18 -80.28
C GLN A 1056 -23.49 2.33 -79.33
N VAL A 1057 -22.38 3.00 -79.62
CA VAL A 1057 -21.90 4.17 -78.88
C VAL A 1057 -21.60 5.28 -79.87
N LEU A 1058 -22.31 6.40 -79.75
CA LEU A 1058 -22.32 7.48 -80.75
C LEU A 1058 -22.03 8.83 -80.10
N GLN A 1059 -21.25 9.67 -80.78
CA GLN A 1059 -21.08 11.07 -80.38
C GLN A 1059 -21.06 11.96 -81.62
N CYS A 1060 -21.89 13.01 -81.60
CA CYS A 1060 -21.91 14.03 -82.64
C CYS A 1060 -21.00 15.20 -82.24
N LEU A 1061 -20.08 15.54 -83.12
CA LEU A 1061 -19.05 16.56 -82.93
C LEU A 1061 -19.18 17.67 -83.97
N LYS A 1062 -18.71 18.85 -83.61
CA LYS A 1062 -18.58 19.99 -84.52
C LYS A 1062 -17.11 20.27 -84.79
N LEU A 1063 -16.67 20.16 -86.04
CA LEU A 1063 -15.31 20.38 -86.51
C LEU A 1063 -15.23 21.59 -87.44
N TYR A 1064 -14.01 22.08 -87.69
CA TYR A 1064 -13.76 23.10 -88.71
C TYR A 1064 -13.55 22.42 -90.07
N GLN A 1065 -14.28 22.89 -91.09
CA GLN A 1065 -14.13 22.43 -92.47
C GLN A 1065 -12.71 22.70 -92.99
N ASP A 1066 -12.24 21.86 -93.92
CA ASP A 1066 -10.93 21.98 -94.60
C ASP A 1066 -9.69 21.92 -93.67
N ARG A 1067 -9.85 21.38 -92.46
CA ARG A 1067 -8.76 21.24 -91.48
C ARG A 1067 -8.44 19.76 -91.25
N GLY A 1068 -7.16 19.40 -91.19
CA GLY A 1068 -6.76 18.03 -90.89
C GLY A 1068 -6.91 17.69 -89.41
N TYR A 1069 -7.53 16.55 -89.11
CA TYR A 1069 -7.65 15.98 -87.77
C TYR A 1069 -7.02 14.59 -87.71
N ILE A 1070 -6.52 14.20 -86.54
CA ILE A 1070 -6.08 12.84 -86.25
C ILE A 1070 -7.11 12.21 -85.32
N LEU A 1071 -7.78 11.17 -85.79
CA LEU A 1071 -8.57 10.28 -84.94
C LEU A 1071 -7.63 9.20 -84.42
N ARG A 1072 -7.38 9.17 -83.12
CA ARG A 1072 -6.54 8.17 -82.46
C ARG A 1072 -7.35 7.41 -81.42
N VAL A 1073 -7.32 6.09 -81.51
CA VAL A 1073 -8.07 5.21 -80.61
C VAL A 1073 -7.15 4.16 -80.00
N THR A 1074 -7.21 4.02 -78.67
CA THR A 1074 -6.55 2.96 -77.90
C THR A 1074 -7.61 1.96 -77.46
N ALA A 1075 -7.61 0.76 -78.04
CA ALA A 1075 -8.63 -0.26 -77.84
C ALA A 1075 -8.07 -1.69 -77.86
N ARG A 1076 -8.86 -2.64 -77.35
CA ARG A 1076 -8.58 -4.08 -77.28
C ARG A 1076 -9.80 -4.84 -77.77
N LYS A 1077 -9.59 -5.83 -78.63
CA LYS A 1077 -10.62 -6.76 -79.07
C LYS A 1077 -10.43 -8.12 -78.40
N GLU A 1078 -11.51 -8.65 -77.84
CA GLU A 1078 -11.58 -9.99 -77.23
C GLU A 1078 -12.68 -10.81 -77.91
N GLY A 1079 -12.42 -12.09 -78.19
CA GLY A 1079 -13.37 -12.97 -78.89
C GLY A 1079 -13.20 -12.96 -80.42
N LEU A 1080 -14.18 -13.48 -81.16
CA LEU A 1080 -14.15 -13.46 -82.63
C LEU A 1080 -14.46 -12.05 -83.15
N GLY A 1081 -14.52 -11.85 -84.48
CA GLY A 1081 -14.92 -10.58 -85.08
C GLY A 1081 -13.92 -9.42 -84.91
N GLU A 1082 -14.39 -8.24 -85.30
CA GLU A 1082 -13.67 -6.97 -85.28
C GLU A 1082 -14.44 -5.92 -84.47
N GLY A 1083 -13.71 -5.15 -83.67
CA GLY A 1083 -14.21 -3.88 -83.11
C GLY A 1083 -13.93 -2.75 -84.10
N TYR A 1084 -14.79 -1.75 -84.16
CA TYR A 1084 -14.60 -0.65 -85.09
C TYR A 1084 -14.98 0.71 -84.51
N ILE A 1085 -14.30 1.74 -85.02
CA ILE A 1085 -14.61 3.15 -84.79
C ILE A 1085 -14.77 3.80 -86.15
N THR A 1086 -15.99 4.24 -86.46
CA THR A 1086 -16.32 4.90 -87.71
C THR A 1086 -16.54 6.38 -87.46
N ILE A 1087 -15.95 7.23 -88.28
CA ILE A 1087 -16.19 8.66 -88.31
C ILE A 1087 -16.93 9.00 -89.61
N THR A 1088 -18.10 9.63 -89.51
CA THR A 1088 -19.02 9.87 -90.63
C THR A 1088 -19.45 11.33 -90.67
N GLU A 1089 -19.41 11.96 -91.84
CA GLU A 1089 -19.89 13.33 -92.03
C GLU A 1089 -21.32 13.41 -92.61
N GLU A 1090 -21.92 14.62 -92.63
CA GLU A 1090 -23.31 14.80 -93.11
C GLU A 1090 -23.51 14.42 -94.59
N GLU A 1091 -22.47 14.54 -95.43
CA GLU A 1091 -22.49 14.14 -96.85
C GLU A 1091 -22.33 12.62 -97.07
N GLY A 1092 -22.06 11.86 -96.01
CA GLY A 1092 -21.99 10.40 -96.04
C GLY A 1092 -20.61 9.81 -96.29
N ASN A 1093 -19.55 10.62 -96.38
CA ASN A 1093 -18.18 10.10 -96.38
C ASN A 1093 -17.84 9.51 -95.01
N THR A 1094 -17.21 8.34 -95.01
CA THR A 1094 -16.89 7.59 -93.80
C THR A 1094 -15.46 7.07 -93.83
N ASP A 1095 -14.73 7.29 -92.74
CA ASP A 1095 -13.46 6.62 -92.46
C ASP A 1095 -13.61 5.71 -91.23
N GLN A 1096 -12.86 4.61 -91.18
CA GLN A 1096 -13.04 3.58 -90.15
C GLN A 1096 -11.70 3.01 -89.67
N LEU A 1097 -11.56 2.90 -88.34
CA LEU A 1097 -10.53 2.09 -87.69
C LEU A 1097 -11.15 0.76 -87.28
N THR A 1098 -10.58 -0.36 -87.72
CA THR A 1098 -10.97 -1.71 -87.27
C THR A 1098 -9.91 -2.29 -86.33
N PHE A 1099 -10.31 -3.21 -85.44
CA PHE A 1099 -9.46 -3.85 -84.44
C PHE A 1099 -9.78 -5.36 -84.39
N GLY A 1100 -8.87 -6.19 -84.90
CA GLY A 1100 -8.98 -7.65 -84.85
C GLY A 1100 -8.14 -8.32 -83.75
N THR A 1101 -8.43 -9.59 -83.44
CA THR A 1101 -7.69 -10.38 -82.42
C THR A 1101 -6.33 -10.92 -82.86
N CYS A 1102 -6.02 -10.94 -84.16
CA CYS A 1102 -4.79 -11.52 -84.72
C CYS A 1102 -3.84 -10.47 -85.30
N GLU A 1103 -4.00 -9.20 -84.93
CA GLU A 1103 -3.08 -8.16 -85.38
C GLU A 1103 -1.72 -8.33 -84.68
N GLU A 1104 -0.69 -8.67 -85.47
CA GLU A 1104 0.68 -8.75 -84.98
C GLU A 1104 1.12 -7.37 -84.50
N ILE A 1105 1.54 -7.31 -83.24
CA ILE A 1105 2.10 -6.12 -82.61
C ILE A 1105 3.46 -5.87 -83.26
N ASP A 1106 3.50 -4.99 -84.25
CA ASP A 1106 4.72 -4.67 -84.98
C ASP A 1106 5.77 -4.04 -84.04
N ALA A 1107 7.03 -4.45 -84.20
CA ALA A 1107 8.13 -4.14 -83.28
C ALA A 1107 8.53 -2.65 -83.25
N SER A 1108 7.89 -1.80 -84.06
CA SER A 1108 8.03 -0.34 -84.03
C SER A 1108 7.10 0.37 -83.03
N ASN A 1109 6.11 -0.32 -82.46
CA ASN A 1109 5.26 0.20 -81.38
C ASN A 1109 5.86 -0.10 -80.00
N THR A 1110 7.00 0.52 -79.70
CA THR A 1110 7.59 0.47 -78.34
C THR A 1110 6.66 1.15 -77.33
N PHE A 1111 5.87 0.35 -76.61
CA PHE A 1111 5.60 0.39 -75.14
C PHE A 1111 4.36 -0.49 -74.82
N VAL A 1112 4.45 -1.80 -75.06
CA VAL A 1112 3.42 -2.75 -74.60
C VAL A 1112 3.57 -2.97 -73.09
N SER A 1113 2.71 -2.34 -72.28
CA SER A 1113 2.46 -2.79 -70.90
C SER A 1113 0.99 -2.76 -70.48
N THR A 1114 0.06 -2.42 -71.39
CA THR A 1114 -1.37 -2.28 -71.05
C THR A 1114 -2.27 -3.32 -71.71
N GLY A 1115 -1.82 -4.03 -72.76
CA GLY A 1115 -2.65 -5.00 -73.49
C GLY A 1115 -3.62 -4.36 -74.50
N TYR A 1116 -3.52 -3.06 -74.75
CA TYR A 1116 -4.33 -2.29 -75.71
C TYR A 1116 -3.48 -1.86 -76.91
N ILE A 1117 -4.10 -1.76 -78.08
CA ILE A 1117 -3.48 -1.32 -79.35
C ILE A 1117 -3.93 0.11 -79.63
N THR A 1118 -3.00 0.97 -80.07
CA THR A 1118 -3.33 2.32 -80.53
C THR A 1118 -3.27 2.38 -82.05
N LYS A 1119 -4.37 2.81 -82.68
CA LYS A 1119 -4.44 3.08 -84.12
C LYS A 1119 -4.81 4.54 -84.35
N GLU A 1120 -4.37 5.07 -85.48
CA GLU A 1120 -4.68 6.43 -85.91
C GLU A 1120 -5.05 6.48 -87.38
N LEU A 1121 -5.93 7.42 -87.73
CA LEU A 1121 -6.21 7.81 -89.11
C LEU A 1121 -6.28 9.33 -89.20
N GLU A 1122 -5.91 9.86 -90.37
CA GLU A 1122 -6.07 11.27 -90.70
C GLU A 1122 -7.45 11.46 -91.32
N PHE A 1123 -8.17 12.49 -90.86
CA PHE A 1123 -9.53 12.79 -91.27
C PHE A 1123 -9.66 14.27 -91.64
N PHE A 1124 -10.24 14.55 -92.80
CA PHE A 1124 -10.43 15.89 -93.34
C PHE A 1124 -11.94 16.11 -93.60
N PRO A 1125 -12.67 16.79 -92.70
CA PRO A 1125 -14.10 16.98 -92.85
C PRO A 1125 -14.43 18.02 -93.94
N ASP A 1126 -15.32 17.64 -94.87
CA ASP A 1126 -15.92 18.56 -95.83
C ASP A 1126 -17.10 19.33 -95.18
N THR A 1127 -17.67 18.79 -94.09
CA THR A 1127 -18.78 19.42 -93.33
C THR A 1127 -18.47 19.70 -91.87
N GLU A 1128 -19.13 20.70 -91.27
CA GLU A 1128 -18.89 21.07 -89.87
C GLU A 1128 -19.34 20.00 -88.85
N LYS A 1129 -20.20 19.04 -89.22
CA LYS A 1129 -20.79 18.08 -88.28
C LYS A 1129 -20.39 16.67 -88.63
N VAL A 1130 -19.85 16.00 -87.63
CA VAL A 1130 -19.28 14.67 -87.77
C VAL A 1130 -19.81 13.78 -86.66
N ARG A 1131 -20.04 12.51 -86.97
CA ARG A 1131 -20.51 11.50 -86.04
C ARG A 1131 -19.44 10.45 -85.87
N ILE A 1132 -19.02 10.22 -84.64
CA ILE A 1132 -18.19 9.07 -84.27
C ILE A 1132 -19.12 7.97 -83.78
N GLU A 1133 -18.94 6.76 -84.31
CA GLU A 1133 -19.63 5.54 -83.92
C GLU A 1133 -18.60 4.50 -83.49
N ILE A 1134 -18.76 3.97 -82.28
CA ILE A 1134 -17.98 2.83 -81.78
C ILE A 1134 -18.94 1.64 -81.78
N GLY A 1135 -18.52 0.56 -82.44
CA GLY A 1135 -19.30 -0.66 -82.55
C GLY A 1135 -18.40 -1.88 -82.63
N GLU A 1136 -19.01 -3.05 -82.65
CA GLU A 1136 -18.29 -4.31 -82.72
C GLU A 1136 -19.14 -5.34 -83.46
N THR A 1137 -18.51 -6.33 -84.11
CA THR A 1137 -19.22 -7.27 -85.00
C THR A 1137 -19.63 -8.58 -84.33
N GLU A 1138 -18.89 -9.03 -83.30
CA GLU A 1138 -19.15 -10.21 -82.48
C GLU A 1138 -18.09 -10.28 -81.37
N GLY A 1139 -18.42 -10.59 -80.12
CA GLY A 1139 -17.43 -10.74 -79.03
C GLY A 1139 -17.43 -9.56 -78.08
N THR A 1140 -16.27 -9.12 -77.60
CA THR A 1140 -16.17 -7.98 -76.67
C THR A 1140 -15.16 -6.97 -77.17
N PHE A 1141 -15.56 -5.71 -77.27
CA PHE A 1141 -14.67 -4.62 -77.67
C PHE A 1141 -14.50 -3.61 -76.53
N GLN A 1142 -13.25 -3.32 -76.19
CA GLN A 1142 -12.88 -2.50 -75.04
C GLN A 1142 -12.09 -1.30 -75.50
N VAL A 1143 -12.57 -0.09 -75.23
CA VAL A 1143 -11.92 1.16 -75.64
C VAL A 1143 -11.43 1.90 -74.40
N GLU A 1144 -10.11 2.09 -74.32
CA GLU A 1144 -9.44 2.75 -73.20
C GLU A 1144 -9.39 4.27 -73.40
N SER A 1145 -9.25 4.71 -74.66
CA SER A 1145 -9.29 6.13 -75.02
C SER A 1145 -9.66 6.30 -76.50
N ILE A 1146 -10.43 7.35 -76.78
CA ILE A 1146 -10.68 7.88 -78.13
C ILE A 1146 -10.41 9.38 -78.13
N GLU A 1147 -9.54 9.83 -79.03
CA GLU A 1147 -9.24 11.24 -79.22
C GLU A 1147 -9.31 11.69 -80.67
N LEU A 1148 -9.76 12.91 -80.88
CA LEU A 1148 -9.78 13.60 -82.17
C LEU A 1148 -9.21 14.99 -81.97
N PHE A 1149 -8.13 15.34 -82.66
CA PHE A 1149 -7.45 16.62 -82.48
C PHE A 1149 -6.85 17.13 -83.80
N LEU A 1150 -6.60 18.44 -83.90
CA LEU A 1150 -6.07 19.08 -85.11
C LEU A 1150 -4.61 18.65 -85.38
N MET A 1151 -4.26 18.47 -86.67
CA MET A 1151 -2.90 18.15 -87.12
C MET A 1151 -1.91 19.32 -86.97
N GLU A 1152 -2.40 20.56 -86.93
CA GLU A 1152 -1.58 21.76 -86.74
C GLU A 1152 -1.29 22.04 -85.26
N GLU A 1153 -0.04 22.35 -84.92
CA GLU A 1153 0.27 22.94 -83.62
C GLU A 1153 -0.44 24.31 -83.53
N LEU A 1154 -1.42 24.43 -82.65
CA LEU A 1154 -1.89 25.75 -82.21
C LEU A 1154 -0.74 26.38 -81.42
N CYS A 1155 -0.04 27.32 -82.06
CA CYS A 1155 1.03 28.14 -81.49
C CYS A 1155 0.61 28.84 -80.18
#